data_AF-A0A8S3U4H3-F1
#
_entry.id   AF-A0A8S3U4H3-F1
#
_cell.length_a   1.000
_cell.length_b   1.000
_cell.length_c   1.000
_cell.angle_alpha   90.00
_cell.angle_beta   90.00
_cell.angle_gamma   90.00
#
_symmetry.space_group_name_H-M   'P 1'
#
loop_
_entity.id
_entity.type
_entity.pdbx_description
1 polymer ?
#
loop_
_entity_poly.entity_id
_entity_poly.type
_entity_poly.pdbx_seq_one_letter_code
_entity_poly.pdbx_strand_id
1 'polypeptide(L)'
;MRRQNSDVFACSPVFVDGRRSKYCKTNNEEKDKRSDELSNKILDECTICSDLISDTHWLPIQDKFISDHEIIFSSNMYNYEGVRIPLDTHLNIEFFKFMLSDYHDRDICALLDVPKKDTVERRVILDLSTHGGGGVNGGINKDLYLGEEVHLKYPNVDALVEIIKSKGPGCLCFKRDLSRAYRQINIDPHDVHLVGYRWRDHLYFDRVLSMGLCSAAQICQRFTNAVAYIYRLKGFDIINYLDDFAGAETSENAFKAFKELENLFLSCGIEESTHKAFSPSHRMEFLGIICDTVKLTLEIPDDKLKDIRSILGSWEGRQSAKLRDIQSLIGKLNFLATCVRPGRVFMSRLLNWLREVYDRKGYISIPSNINKDIVWWQKFVPLYNGISMMSLEEWSKPDEIFSSDSCITGCGGWFSGRFFHRIFPKFILEYKLHINCLELLAIVICLKLWGQFFKGRKIRILCDNQVSVTVINTGRSRNEYLQMCLREICYLCALSEFEVRACHVPGSDNRISDYLSRWHLSDLHRTQFFNSVSSNLEEFEVEDSLFSFSHNVQFKQLEKDVKKSTKSAFAVGTKKNLVSQWRAFLLFCFYFDVAPIPVTFKTINCYAQFLSRSFKSTDSIRNYINGVKIMHFYLDLPFPPLDNFEFKLLMAGISRVKQHCPRQARPITPDLLKEMLKFLDLDNCTDIVYWCLFLFAFFLMSRKSNLVPDSVDSFDCKRQLTRGKVFMHERVAIVVFEWTKTIQCGERILKIPLVKIDDSILCPVTAYNRMCRMIPAPEESPAFVIKRNASLKTVTYKQFQSKLKRIISLTGRDPRLYSTHSFRRGGASFAFQARVPSELIQLHGDWASDAYKLYLNFTMQEKISVAESMAKLL
;
A
#
# COMPACT_ATOMS: atom_id res chain seq x y z
N MET A 1 3.92 66.24 -29.98
CA MET A 1 4.46 66.39 -31.35
C MET A 1 4.62 65.01 -31.98
N ARG A 2 4.01 64.85 -33.17
CA ARG A 2 4.15 63.82 -34.23
C ARG A 2 3.77 62.33 -33.98
N ARG A 3 2.90 61.87 -34.89
CA ARG A 3 2.37 60.51 -35.19
C ARG A 3 3.35 59.70 -36.06
N GLN A 4 3.22 58.36 -36.05
CA GLN A 4 3.13 57.43 -37.23
C GLN A 4 3.00 55.96 -36.73
N ASN A 5 1.89 55.26 -37.02
CA ASN A 5 1.67 54.22 -38.08
C ASN A 5 2.38 52.87 -37.80
N SER A 6 1.68 51.80 -37.40
CA SER A 6 1.02 50.73 -38.21
C SER A 6 1.98 49.70 -38.86
N ASP A 7 2.04 48.46 -38.34
CA ASP A 7 1.62 47.21 -39.03
C ASP A 7 2.11 45.90 -38.39
N VAL A 8 1.12 45.02 -38.15
CA VAL A 8 1.03 43.55 -38.30
C VAL A 8 2.32 42.70 -38.37
N PHE A 9 2.45 41.71 -37.47
CA PHE A 9 2.78 40.32 -37.86
C PHE A 9 2.14 39.29 -36.92
N ALA A 10 1.18 38.54 -37.47
CA ALA A 10 0.61 37.33 -36.91
C ALA A 10 1.51 36.13 -37.26
N CYS A 11 2.03 35.40 -36.27
CA CYS A 11 2.69 34.12 -36.48
C CYS A 11 1.86 32.99 -35.85
N SER A 12 1.23 32.20 -36.73
CA SER A 12 0.64 30.89 -36.42
C SER A 12 1.76 29.84 -36.38
N PRO A 13 1.79 28.90 -35.41
CA PRO A 13 2.68 27.75 -35.51
C PRO A 13 2.04 26.68 -36.41
N VAL A 14 2.58 26.56 -37.62
CA VAL A 14 2.34 25.46 -38.53
C VAL A 14 3.12 24.24 -38.01
N PHE A 15 2.42 23.15 -37.71
CA PHE A 15 3.06 21.84 -37.44
C PHE A 15 3.55 21.26 -38.78
N VAL A 16 4.86 21.15 -38.96
CA VAL A 16 5.49 20.45 -40.10
C VAL A 16 6.45 19.36 -39.63
N ASP A 17 6.41 18.28 -40.40
CA ASP A 17 7.08 16.99 -40.35
C ASP A 17 8.53 16.89 -39.85
N GLY A 18 8.82 15.72 -39.29
CA GLY A 18 10.14 15.35 -38.80
C GLY A 18 11.18 15.10 -39.89
N ARG A 19 12.39 15.63 -39.68
CA ARG A 19 13.66 15.11 -40.20
C ARG A 19 14.80 15.36 -39.19
N ARG A 20 15.73 14.41 -39.15
CA ARG A 20 16.94 14.34 -38.30
C ARG A 20 17.99 15.40 -38.65
N SER A 21 18.69 15.92 -37.64
CA SER A 21 20.07 16.48 -37.66
C SER A 21 20.54 16.52 -36.19
N LYS A 22 21.55 15.80 -35.68
CA LYS A 22 23.02 15.79 -35.88
C LYS A 22 23.68 17.18 -35.77
N TYR A 23 24.81 17.22 -35.04
CA TYR A 23 25.65 18.35 -34.56
C TYR A 23 25.12 19.00 -33.25
N CYS A 24 25.89 19.26 -32.18
CA CYS A 24 27.34 19.27 -31.96
C CYS A 24 27.69 18.81 -30.52
N LYS A 25 28.79 18.06 -30.40
CA LYS A 25 29.63 17.98 -29.20
C LYS A 25 30.54 19.22 -29.20
N THR A 26 30.74 19.86 -28.05
CA THR A 26 32.05 20.38 -27.61
C THR A 26 31.98 20.92 -26.17
N ASN A 27 32.93 20.40 -25.38
CA ASN A 27 33.74 21.04 -24.34
C ASN A 27 33.12 21.48 -23.01
N ASN A 28 33.34 20.57 -22.05
CA ASN A 28 33.70 20.84 -20.66
C ASN A 28 34.95 21.72 -20.53
N GLU A 29 35.12 22.22 -19.30
CA GLU A 29 36.24 22.97 -18.71
C GLU A 29 36.01 24.49 -18.68
N GLU A 30 36.22 25.06 -17.49
CA GLU A 30 35.91 26.44 -17.05
C GLU A 30 34.47 26.73 -16.59
N LYS A 31 34.07 26.13 -15.45
CA LYS A 31 33.10 26.78 -14.54
C LYS A 31 33.18 26.30 -13.08
N ASP A 32 34.40 25.99 -12.62
CA ASP A 32 34.68 25.44 -11.29
C ASP A 32 35.61 26.35 -10.45
N LYS A 33 35.41 27.68 -10.52
CA LYS A 33 36.22 28.66 -9.76
C LYS A 33 35.43 29.86 -9.22
N ARG A 34 34.12 29.72 -8.98
CA ARG A 34 33.29 30.81 -8.44
C ARG A 34 32.31 30.42 -7.33
N SER A 35 32.44 29.22 -6.77
CA SER A 35 31.72 28.81 -5.55
C SER A 35 32.57 28.81 -4.28
N ASP A 36 33.90 28.87 -4.40
CA ASP A 36 34.81 28.74 -3.24
C ASP A 36 35.26 30.08 -2.64
N GLU A 37 34.95 31.21 -3.29
CA GLU A 37 35.25 32.56 -2.78
C GLU A 37 34.09 33.20 -2.00
N LEU A 38 32.91 32.55 -1.94
CA LEU A 38 31.78 33.02 -1.13
C LEU A 38 31.62 32.24 0.20
N SER A 39 32.34 31.12 0.35
CA SER A 39 32.32 30.28 1.56
C SER A 39 33.42 30.66 2.58
N ASN A 40 34.40 31.49 2.18
CA ASN A 40 35.55 31.89 3.01
C ASN A 40 35.49 33.36 3.48
N LYS A 41 34.29 33.93 3.64
CA LYS A 41 34.12 35.32 4.09
C LYS A 41 33.04 35.54 5.16
N ILE A 42 32.63 34.48 5.86
CA ILE A 42 31.73 34.54 7.03
C ILE A 42 32.28 33.60 8.13
N LEU A 43 33.57 33.70 8.42
CA LEU A 43 34.23 32.93 9.49
C LEU A 43 35.37 33.69 10.19
N ASP A 44 35.40 35.02 10.07
CA ASP A 44 36.29 35.90 10.83
C ASP A 44 35.44 37.03 11.43
N GLU A 45 35.04 36.88 12.70
CA GLU A 45 34.74 37.95 13.68
C GLU A 45 33.96 37.38 14.90
N CYS A 46 34.66 36.83 15.88
CA CYS A 46 34.37 37.05 17.32
C CYS A 46 35.49 36.45 18.19
N THR A 47 36.42 37.31 18.59
CA THR A 47 37.44 37.08 19.62
C THR A 47 36.78 37.13 21.01
N ILE A 48 36.80 36.00 21.73
CA ILE A 48 36.93 35.83 23.20
C ILE A 48 36.69 34.34 23.45
N CYS A 49 37.75 33.56 23.52
CA CYS A 49 37.85 32.26 24.20
C CYS A 49 39.24 31.67 23.91
N SER A 50 40.27 32.12 24.63
CA SER A 50 41.58 31.46 24.61
C SER A 50 42.40 31.57 25.90
N ASP A 51 41.81 31.99 27.04
CA ASP A 51 42.54 32.10 28.32
C ASP A 51 41.69 31.60 29.49
N LEU A 52 41.43 30.28 29.58
CA LEU A 52 40.91 29.64 30.80
C LEU A 52 41.23 28.15 30.81
N ILE A 53 42.52 27.83 30.74
CA ILE A 53 43.09 26.60 31.31
C ILE A 53 44.30 27.01 32.15
N SER A 54 44.07 27.29 33.43
CA SER A 54 45.09 27.19 34.47
C SER A 54 44.43 26.93 35.82
N ASP A 55 44.96 25.92 36.50
CA ASP A 55 44.56 25.28 37.74
C ASP A 55 44.20 26.16 38.97
N THR A 56 43.57 25.45 39.91
CA THR A 56 43.57 25.61 41.39
C THR A 56 42.51 26.49 42.05
N HIS A 57 41.42 25.86 42.55
CA HIS A 57 40.87 26.02 43.92
C HIS A 57 39.58 25.20 44.20
N TRP A 58 39.58 23.88 43.96
CA TRP A 58 38.43 23.01 44.29
C TRP A 58 38.84 21.66 44.93
N LEU A 59 39.72 21.69 45.93
CA LEU A 59 40.22 20.48 46.59
C LEU A 59 39.90 20.26 48.09
N PRO A 60 39.39 21.18 48.94
CA PRO A 60 39.30 20.85 50.38
C PRO A 60 38.01 20.16 50.87
N ILE A 61 36.96 19.98 50.05
CA ILE A 61 35.65 19.49 50.55
C ILE A 61 35.43 17.99 50.28
N GLN A 62 35.92 17.47 49.15
CA GLN A 62 35.82 16.04 48.84
C GLN A 62 36.64 15.18 49.81
N ASP A 63 37.82 15.64 50.22
CA ASP A 63 38.70 14.88 51.13
C ASP A 63 38.10 14.72 52.53
N LYS A 64 37.30 15.68 53.00
CA LYS A 64 36.65 15.58 54.32
C LYS A 64 35.48 14.60 54.29
N PHE A 65 34.70 14.58 53.20
CA PHE A 65 33.59 13.65 53.04
C PHE A 65 34.04 12.21 52.81
N ILE A 66 35.12 12.03 52.02
CA ILE A 66 35.75 10.72 51.83
C ILE A 66 36.37 10.25 53.15
N SER A 67 37.01 11.14 53.91
CA SER A 67 37.52 10.81 55.25
C SER A 67 36.41 10.41 56.23
N ASP A 68 35.30 11.13 56.30
CA ASP A 68 34.18 10.81 57.19
C ASP A 68 33.48 9.50 56.75
N HIS A 69 33.39 9.25 55.45
CA HIS A 69 32.84 8.01 54.90
C HIS A 69 33.75 6.81 55.16
N GLU A 70 35.07 6.95 55.00
CA GLU A 70 36.06 5.91 55.32
C GLU A 70 36.14 5.64 56.82
N ILE A 71 35.95 6.65 57.68
CA ILE A 71 35.85 6.47 59.14
C ILE A 71 34.59 5.65 59.51
N ILE A 72 33.45 5.93 58.88
CA ILE A 72 32.21 5.17 59.10
C ILE A 72 32.34 3.75 58.53
N PHE A 73 32.93 3.59 57.35
CA PHE A 73 33.13 2.29 56.70
C PHE A 73 34.13 1.41 57.48
N SER A 74 35.21 2.01 58.00
CA SER A 74 36.20 1.31 58.84
C SER A 74 35.71 1.03 60.27
N SER A 75 34.67 1.72 60.75
CA SER A 75 34.06 1.46 62.06
C SER A 75 33.27 0.15 62.13
N ASN A 76 32.95 -0.45 60.98
CA ASN A 76 32.24 -1.73 60.83
C ASN A 76 30.92 -1.86 61.63
N MET A 77 30.31 -0.73 62.01
CA MET A 77 29.00 -0.69 62.68
C MET A 77 27.93 -0.28 61.67
N TYR A 78 26.90 -1.13 61.53
CA TYR A 78 25.77 -0.81 60.67
C TYR A 78 24.86 0.24 61.34
N ASN A 79 24.51 1.30 60.60
CA ASN A 79 23.61 2.35 61.07
C ASN A 79 22.12 1.95 61.01
N TYR A 80 21.75 0.91 61.76
CA TYR A 80 20.34 0.53 61.94
C TYR A 80 19.96 0.37 63.41
N GLU A 81 20.39 1.26 64.31
CA GLU A 81 19.80 1.26 65.65
C GLU A 81 19.73 2.66 66.28
N GLY A 82 18.49 3.17 66.37
CA GLY A 82 17.99 3.67 67.65
C GLY A 82 18.47 5.02 68.19
N VAL A 83 19.30 5.81 67.51
CA VAL A 83 19.57 7.20 67.94
C VAL A 83 18.92 8.17 66.97
N ARG A 84 17.71 8.62 67.32
CA ARG A 84 17.16 9.87 66.80
C ARG A 84 18.10 10.99 67.25
N ILE A 85 19.09 11.33 66.45
CA ILE A 85 19.74 12.63 66.55
C ILE A 85 18.64 13.63 66.16
N PRO A 86 18.19 14.50 67.09
CA PRO A 86 17.41 15.65 66.69
C PRO A 86 18.39 16.50 65.88
N LEU A 87 18.29 16.44 64.56
CA LEU A 87 18.77 17.54 63.74
C LEU A 87 17.87 18.71 64.10
N ASP A 88 18.35 19.49 65.06
CA ASP A 88 17.84 20.82 65.33
C ASP A 88 17.76 21.52 63.98
N THR A 89 16.54 21.82 63.55
CA THR A 89 16.26 22.46 62.26
C THR A 89 16.68 23.92 62.32
N HIS A 90 17.97 24.15 62.54
CA HIS A 90 18.69 25.12 61.77
C HIS A 90 19.08 24.43 60.45
N LEU A 91 18.08 24.25 59.57
CA LEU A 91 18.34 24.38 58.14
C LEU A 91 19.31 25.54 58.05
N ASN A 92 20.53 25.30 57.57
CA ASN A 92 21.50 26.37 57.42
C ASN A 92 20.92 27.28 56.35
N ILE A 93 20.05 28.19 56.78
CA ILE A 93 19.31 29.10 55.93
C ILE A 93 20.34 29.96 55.20
N GLU A 94 21.52 30.19 55.79
CA GLU A 94 22.66 30.81 55.12
C GLU A 94 23.24 29.92 54.00
N PHE A 95 23.41 28.61 54.21
CA PHE A 95 23.85 27.68 53.15
C PHE A 95 22.82 27.52 52.03
N PHE A 96 21.53 27.41 52.38
CA PHE A 96 20.46 27.39 51.39
C PHE A 96 20.29 28.75 50.71
N LYS A 97 20.44 29.88 51.43
CA LYS A 97 20.45 31.23 50.82
C LYS A 97 21.68 31.44 49.95
N PHE A 98 22.83 30.86 50.28
CA PHE A 98 24.04 30.91 49.47
C PHE A 98 23.90 30.04 48.20
N MET A 99 23.40 28.81 48.34
CA MET A 99 23.03 27.94 47.20
C MET A 99 21.93 28.57 46.33
N LEU A 100 20.97 29.28 46.94
CA LEU A 100 19.87 29.95 46.27
C LEU A 100 20.21 31.37 45.79
N SER A 101 21.31 31.99 46.25
CA SER A 101 21.72 33.34 45.82
C SER A 101 22.37 33.31 44.44
N ASP A 102 23.01 32.20 44.10
CA ASP A 102 23.49 31.92 42.73
C ASP A 102 22.46 31.12 41.91
N TYR A 103 21.30 30.78 42.49
CA TYR A 103 20.22 30.07 41.80
C TYR A 103 19.46 31.03 40.90
N HIS A 104 19.91 31.13 39.66
CA HIS A 104 19.13 31.75 38.61
C HIS A 104 17.88 30.89 38.33
N ASP A 105 16.73 31.56 38.27
CA ASP A 105 15.35 31.08 38.08
C ASP A 105 15.14 30.36 36.73
N ARG A 106 15.96 29.34 36.42
CA ARG A 106 16.00 28.69 35.10
C ARG A 106 15.27 27.35 35.05
N ASP A 107 15.15 26.61 36.16
CA ASP A 107 14.66 25.22 36.15
C ASP A 107 13.51 24.92 37.14
N ILE A 108 12.50 25.80 37.23
CA ILE A 108 11.25 25.45 37.91
C ILE A 108 10.45 24.49 37.02
N CYS A 109 10.24 23.27 37.50
CA CYS A 109 9.45 22.26 36.79
C CYS A 109 7.96 22.63 36.81
N ALA A 110 7.26 22.40 35.69
CA ALA A 110 5.83 22.65 35.61
C ALA A 110 5.03 21.51 36.27
N LEU A 111 3.92 21.86 36.93
CA LEU A 111 2.95 20.89 37.42
C LEU A 111 1.87 20.65 36.36
N LEU A 112 1.68 19.40 36.01
CA LEU A 112 0.61 18.93 35.13
C LEU A 112 -0.39 18.10 35.93
N ASP A 113 -1.65 18.14 35.52
CA ASP A 113 -2.71 17.34 36.11
C ASP A 113 -3.46 16.52 35.05
N VAL A 114 -3.59 15.22 35.30
CA VAL A 114 -4.22 14.28 34.36
C VAL A 114 -5.32 13.51 35.10
N PRO A 115 -6.56 13.46 34.57
CA PRO A 115 -7.62 12.67 35.17
C PRO A 115 -7.25 11.18 35.14
N LYS A 116 -7.46 10.47 36.26
CA LYS A 116 -7.44 9.00 36.24
C LYS A 116 -8.66 8.51 35.48
N LYS A 117 -8.46 7.55 34.57
CA LYS A 117 -9.52 6.96 33.75
C LYS A 117 -10.67 6.47 34.65
N ASP A 118 -11.89 6.85 34.32
CA ASP A 118 -13.14 6.44 34.97
C ASP A 118 -13.23 6.78 36.48
N THR A 119 -12.48 7.79 36.96
CA THR A 119 -12.56 8.28 38.35
C THR A 119 -12.52 9.81 38.42
N VAL A 120 -12.95 10.38 39.55
CA VAL A 120 -12.81 11.82 39.85
C VAL A 120 -11.39 12.19 40.31
N GLU A 121 -10.55 11.20 40.61
CA GLU A 121 -9.18 11.43 41.07
C GLU A 121 -8.28 11.93 39.95
N ARG A 122 -7.32 12.79 40.29
CA ARG A 122 -6.33 13.34 39.36
C ARG A 122 -4.93 12.85 39.75
N ARG A 123 -4.09 12.58 38.74
CA ARG A 123 -2.65 12.36 38.90
C ARG A 123 -1.94 13.68 38.69
N VAL A 124 -1.13 14.05 39.67
CA VAL A 124 -0.18 15.16 39.56
C VAL A 124 1.09 14.60 38.91
N ILE A 125 1.55 15.25 37.85
CA ILE A 125 2.75 14.88 37.10
C ILE A 125 3.67 16.09 37.07
N LEU A 126 4.93 15.89 37.39
CA LEU A 126 5.96 16.90 37.28
C LEU A 126 6.53 16.87 35.85
N ASP A 127 6.40 17.97 35.11
CA ASP A 127 6.99 18.07 33.78
C ASP A 127 8.50 18.33 33.89
N LEU A 128 9.25 17.24 33.84
CA LEU A 128 10.71 17.22 33.87
C LEU A 128 11.33 17.24 32.45
N SER A 129 10.51 17.47 31.42
CA SER A 129 10.88 17.35 30.00
C SER A 129 10.68 18.69 29.28
N THR A 130 11.53 19.68 29.54
CA THR A 130 11.41 20.97 28.83
C THR A 130 11.61 20.81 27.32
N HIS A 131 10.90 21.62 26.52
CA HIS A 131 11.01 21.60 25.07
C HIS A 131 12.44 22.02 24.65
N GLY A 132 13.18 21.12 23.98
CA GLY A 132 14.54 21.39 23.51
C GLY A 132 15.65 20.67 24.29
N GLY A 133 15.32 19.82 25.28
CA GLY A 133 16.30 18.95 25.94
C GLY A 133 17.02 19.55 27.15
N GLY A 134 16.67 20.78 27.55
CA GLY A 134 17.25 21.46 28.72
C GLY A 134 16.57 21.14 30.06
N GLY A 135 15.74 20.10 30.14
CA GLY A 135 15.02 19.73 31.36
C GLY A 135 15.77 18.63 32.11
N VAL A 136 15.39 18.36 33.35
CA VAL A 136 16.03 17.33 34.20
C VAL A 136 16.15 15.98 33.48
N ASN A 137 15.09 15.55 32.78
CA ASN A 137 15.12 14.29 32.02
C ASN A 137 16.11 14.29 30.85
N GLY A 138 16.53 15.47 30.36
CA GLY A 138 17.54 15.63 29.31
C GLY A 138 18.97 15.37 29.79
N GLY A 139 19.24 15.60 31.09
CA GLY A 139 20.54 15.33 31.72
C GLY A 139 20.74 13.89 32.18
N ILE A 140 19.68 13.08 32.20
CA ILE A 140 19.72 11.70 32.67
C ILE A 140 19.99 10.76 31.49
N ASN A 141 21.10 10.02 31.55
CA ASN A 141 21.39 8.99 30.57
C ASN A 141 20.37 7.84 30.67
N LYS A 142 19.78 7.45 29.54
CA LYS A 142 18.72 6.43 29.48
C LYS A 142 19.24 5.00 29.45
N ASP A 143 20.50 4.83 29.05
CA ASP A 143 21.10 3.52 28.80
C ASP A 143 22.20 3.20 29.83
N LEU A 144 22.65 4.17 30.62
CA LEU A 144 23.67 3.99 31.65
C LEU A 144 23.11 4.11 33.07
N TYR A 145 23.54 3.22 33.96
CA TYR A 145 23.32 3.31 35.39
C TYR A 145 24.65 3.03 36.12
N LEU A 146 25.12 3.98 36.94
CA LEU A 146 26.44 3.93 37.58
C LEU A 146 27.62 3.64 36.61
N GLY A 147 27.52 4.14 35.38
CA GLY A 147 28.54 3.94 34.33
C GLY A 147 28.42 2.61 33.57
N GLU A 148 27.50 1.73 33.94
CA GLU A 148 27.26 0.47 33.23
C GLU A 148 26.05 0.56 32.29
N GLU A 149 26.13 -0.08 31.11
CA GLU A 149 24.99 -0.21 30.22
C GLU A 149 23.90 -1.12 30.84
N VAL A 150 22.69 -0.58 30.98
CA VAL A 150 21.55 -1.32 31.53
C VAL A 150 20.40 -1.38 30.53
N HIS A 151 20.04 -2.60 30.15
CA HIS A 151 18.82 -2.87 29.38
C HIS A 151 17.69 -3.33 30.29
N LEU A 152 16.74 -2.44 30.56
CA LEU A 152 15.57 -2.76 31.37
C LEU A 152 14.57 -3.64 30.59
N LYS A 153 14.31 -4.85 31.11
CA LYS A 153 13.29 -5.76 30.59
C LYS A 153 12.26 -6.06 31.68
N TYR A 154 11.01 -5.66 31.42
CA TYR A 154 9.90 -5.95 32.33
C TYR A 154 9.39 -7.39 32.14
N PRO A 155 8.99 -8.08 33.21
CA PRO A 155 8.32 -9.37 33.11
C PRO A 155 6.94 -9.20 32.46
N ASN A 156 6.45 -10.28 31.86
CA ASN A 156 5.13 -10.35 31.23
C ASN A 156 4.31 -11.48 31.87
N VAL A 157 3.06 -11.65 31.42
CA VAL A 157 2.18 -12.72 31.90
C VAL A 157 2.76 -14.12 31.69
N ASP A 158 3.59 -14.34 30.66
CA ASP A 158 4.24 -15.63 30.43
C ASP A 158 5.09 -16.04 31.66
N ALA A 159 5.71 -15.10 32.38
CA ALA A 159 6.48 -15.40 33.59
C ALA A 159 5.61 -15.95 34.74
N LEU A 160 4.37 -15.47 34.89
CA LEU A 160 3.42 -16.04 35.85
C LEU A 160 2.99 -17.44 35.43
N VAL A 161 2.80 -17.64 34.13
CA VAL A 161 2.45 -18.96 33.56
C VAL A 161 3.55 -19.99 33.84
N GLU A 162 4.83 -19.60 33.79
CA GLU A 162 5.92 -20.52 34.17
C GLU A 162 5.88 -20.90 35.66
N ILE A 163 5.49 -20.00 36.56
CA ILE A 163 5.25 -20.36 37.97
C ILE A 163 4.04 -21.30 38.08
N ILE A 164 2.92 -20.98 37.42
CA ILE A 164 1.72 -21.84 37.41
C ILE A 164 2.08 -23.26 36.94
N LYS A 165 2.90 -23.37 35.88
CA LYS A 165 3.39 -24.66 35.37
C LYS A 165 4.21 -25.42 36.40
N SER A 166 5.15 -24.75 37.06
CA SER A 166 6.02 -25.42 38.05
C SER A 166 5.24 -25.93 39.26
N LYS A 167 4.13 -25.27 39.62
CA LYS A 167 3.24 -25.71 40.72
C LYS A 167 2.15 -26.70 40.29
N GLY A 168 1.86 -26.76 38.99
CA GLY A 168 0.90 -27.67 38.39
C GLY A 168 -0.54 -27.13 38.29
N PRO A 169 -1.42 -27.87 37.59
CA PRO A 169 -2.83 -27.51 37.45
C PRO A 169 -3.54 -27.34 38.79
N GLY A 170 -4.43 -26.35 38.88
CA GLY A 170 -5.21 -26.08 40.09
C GLY A 170 -4.46 -25.40 41.22
N CYS A 171 -3.23 -24.92 41.01
CA CYS A 171 -2.56 -24.05 41.99
C CYS A 171 -3.35 -22.75 42.24
N LEU A 172 -3.04 -22.05 43.34
CA LEU A 172 -3.68 -20.79 43.71
C LEU A 172 -2.76 -19.62 43.40
N CYS A 173 -3.24 -18.69 42.57
CA CYS A 173 -2.55 -17.44 42.26
C CYS A 173 -2.94 -16.35 43.28
N PHE A 174 -1.98 -15.50 43.63
CA PHE A 174 -2.19 -14.35 44.51
C PHE A 174 -1.45 -13.12 43.98
N LYS A 175 -1.93 -11.93 44.35
CA LYS A 175 -1.34 -10.64 43.95
C LYS A 175 -1.36 -9.63 45.09
N ARG A 176 -0.33 -8.79 45.19
CA ARG A 176 -0.30 -7.59 46.06
C ARG A 176 0.25 -6.40 45.27
N ASP A 177 -0.23 -5.20 45.57
CA ASP A 177 0.10 -3.94 44.87
C ASP A 177 0.66 -2.95 45.88
N LEU A 178 1.70 -2.19 45.51
CA LEU A 178 2.28 -1.16 46.38
C LEU A 178 1.48 0.15 46.34
N SER A 179 1.22 0.74 47.50
CA SER A 179 0.52 2.02 47.60
C SER A 179 1.44 3.17 47.19
N ARG A 180 1.11 3.91 46.13
CA ARG A 180 1.90 5.07 45.68
C ARG A 180 3.41 4.74 45.54
N ALA A 181 3.75 3.62 44.91
CA ALA A 181 5.10 3.04 44.90
C ALA A 181 6.26 4.03 44.73
N TYR A 182 6.20 4.95 43.75
CA TYR A 182 7.25 5.96 43.55
C TYR A 182 7.44 6.88 44.76
N ARG A 183 6.36 7.24 45.47
CA ARG A 183 6.41 8.11 46.65
C ARG A 183 6.98 7.43 47.89
N GLN A 184 7.25 6.13 47.84
CA GLN A 184 7.92 5.41 48.91
C GLN A 184 9.45 5.36 48.74
N ILE A 185 9.96 5.76 47.55
CA ILE A 185 11.37 5.70 47.22
C ILE A 185 11.93 7.12 47.29
N ASN A 186 12.90 7.34 48.18
CA ASN A 186 13.55 8.64 48.34
C ASN A 186 14.40 8.99 47.11
N ILE A 187 14.42 10.28 46.78
CA ILE A 187 15.40 10.85 45.85
C ILE A 187 16.72 11.04 46.60
N ASP A 188 17.85 10.91 45.90
CA ASP A 188 19.15 11.22 46.47
C ASP A 188 19.13 12.68 46.98
N PRO A 189 19.53 12.96 48.23
CA PRO A 189 19.57 14.34 48.74
C PRO A 189 20.31 15.33 47.83
N HIS A 190 21.30 14.87 47.08
CA HIS A 190 22.03 15.71 46.11
C HIS A 190 21.18 16.08 44.90
N ASP A 191 20.14 15.32 44.56
CA ASP A 191 19.30 15.54 43.38
C ASP A 191 17.97 16.26 43.70
N VAL A 192 17.64 16.48 44.98
CA VAL A 192 16.36 17.10 45.38
C VAL A 192 16.14 18.48 44.75
N HIS A 193 17.22 19.25 44.58
CA HIS A 193 17.18 20.57 43.98
C HIS A 193 16.75 20.56 42.50
N LEU A 194 16.83 19.40 41.83
CA LEU A 194 16.44 19.23 40.43
C LEU A 194 14.93 19.03 40.27
N VAL A 195 14.20 18.63 41.31
CA VAL A 195 12.76 18.30 41.24
C VAL A 195 11.88 19.37 41.90
N GLY A 196 12.32 20.63 41.83
CA GLY A 196 11.60 21.79 42.37
C GLY A 196 10.45 22.27 41.47
N TYR A 197 9.33 22.69 42.08
CA TYR A 197 8.19 23.28 41.39
C TYR A 197 7.51 24.39 42.18
N ARG A 198 6.82 25.29 41.48
CA ARG A 198 6.09 26.42 42.08
C ARG A 198 4.59 26.18 42.07
N TRP A 199 3.94 26.36 43.22
CA TRP A 199 2.49 26.28 43.35
C TRP A 199 1.98 27.40 44.27
N ARG A 200 1.01 28.20 43.80
CA ARG A 200 0.47 29.36 44.53
C ARG A 200 1.56 30.25 45.13
N ASP A 201 2.55 30.60 44.31
CA ASP A 201 3.71 31.43 44.66
C ASP A 201 4.67 30.87 45.73
N HIS A 202 4.50 29.61 46.13
CA HIS A 202 5.42 28.90 47.01
C HIS A 202 6.25 27.87 46.23
N LEU A 203 7.51 27.71 46.64
CA LEU A 203 8.43 26.72 46.07
C LEU A 203 8.36 25.41 46.87
N TYR A 204 8.25 24.29 46.16
CA TYR A 204 8.19 22.95 46.72
C TYR A 204 9.24 22.07 46.05
N PHE A 205 9.78 21.11 46.79
CA PHE A 205 10.72 20.10 46.29
C PHE A 205 10.22 18.71 46.67
N ASP A 206 10.16 17.81 45.70
CA ASP A 206 9.84 16.43 45.97
C ASP A 206 11.03 15.71 46.62
N ARG A 207 10.80 15.05 47.75
CA ARG A 207 11.81 14.27 48.48
C ARG A 207 11.84 12.78 48.08
N VAL A 208 10.91 12.40 47.23
CA VAL A 208 10.62 11.03 46.80
C VAL A 208 10.35 11.03 45.30
N LEU A 209 10.50 9.90 44.63
CA LEU A 209 10.35 9.83 43.18
C LEU A 209 8.98 10.40 42.74
N SER A 210 9.03 11.34 41.81
CA SER A 210 7.85 12.01 41.26
C SER A 210 7.41 11.34 39.96
N MET A 211 6.10 11.39 39.67
CA MET A 211 5.61 11.00 38.35
C MET A 211 6.08 12.02 37.32
N GLY A 212 6.74 11.55 36.26
CA GLY A 212 7.32 12.40 35.21
C GLY A 212 8.84 12.28 35.09
N LEU A 213 9.51 11.75 36.12
CA LEU A 213 10.94 11.47 36.10
C LEU A 213 11.23 10.25 35.21
N CYS A 214 12.16 10.38 34.27
CA CYS A 214 12.44 9.33 33.28
C CYS A 214 13.07 8.07 33.90
N SER A 215 13.85 8.21 34.98
CA SER A 215 14.51 7.10 35.69
C SER A 215 13.62 6.42 36.74
N ALA A 216 12.49 7.03 37.13
CA ALA A 216 11.67 6.53 38.25
C ALA A 216 11.18 5.09 38.07
N ALA A 217 10.75 4.73 36.85
CA ALA A 217 10.27 3.37 36.55
C ALA A 217 11.38 2.32 36.69
N GLN A 218 12.59 2.62 36.23
CA GLN A 218 13.75 1.74 36.36
C GLN A 218 14.14 1.56 37.83
N ILE A 219 14.22 2.66 38.58
CA ILE A 219 14.54 2.62 40.01
C ILE A 219 13.50 1.80 40.77
N CYS A 220 12.21 2.03 40.50
CA CYS A 220 11.12 1.27 41.11
C CYS A 220 11.19 -0.23 40.77
N GLN A 221 11.41 -0.60 39.50
CA GLN A 221 11.54 -2.00 39.12
C GLN A 221 12.74 -2.67 39.82
N ARG A 222 13.87 -1.98 39.99
CA ARG A 222 15.03 -2.52 40.72
C ARG A 222 14.72 -2.71 42.20
N PHE A 223 14.06 -1.72 42.81
CA PHE A 223 13.58 -1.81 44.18
C PHE A 223 12.66 -3.02 44.38
N THR A 224 11.64 -3.18 43.55
CA THR A 224 10.72 -4.32 43.66
C THR A 224 11.34 -5.66 43.26
N ASN A 225 12.34 -5.66 42.37
CA ASN A 225 13.15 -6.86 42.07
C ASN A 225 13.94 -7.32 43.30
N ALA A 226 14.49 -6.40 44.10
CA ALA A 226 15.20 -6.73 45.33
C ALA A 226 14.24 -7.37 46.35
N VAL A 227 13.03 -6.82 46.51
CA VAL A 227 11.99 -7.41 47.35
C VAL A 227 11.60 -8.81 46.85
N ALA A 228 11.38 -8.97 45.54
CA ALA A 228 11.11 -10.28 44.93
C ALA A 228 12.25 -11.28 45.12
N TYR A 229 13.51 -10.82 45.09
CA TYR A 229 14.67 -11.65 45.36
C TYR A 229 14.70 -12.16 46.81
N ILE A 230 14.50 -11.27 47.80
CA ILE A 230 14.42 -11.65 49.22
C ILE A 230 13.27 -12.63 49.44
N TYR A 231 12.12 -12.40 48.81
CA TYR A 231 10.98 -13.29 48.89
C TYR A 231 11.26 -14.68 48.31
N ARG A 232 11.98 -14.76 47.18
CA ARG A 232 12.45 -16.04 46.61
C ARG A 232 13.41 -16.79 47.54
N LEU A 233 14.28 -16.08 48.27
CA LEU A 233 15.15 -16.70 49.29
C LEU A 233 14.35 -17.33 50.44
N LYS A 234 13.13 -16.87 50.71
CA LYS A 234 12.20 -17.49 51.67
C LYS A 234 11.50 -18.74 51.12
N GLY A 235 11.79 -19.15 49.87
CA GLY A 235 11.28 -20.39 49.26
C GLY A 235 10.00 -20.23 48.42
N PHE A 236 9.57 -19.01 48.13
CA PHE A 236 8.35 -18.76 47.35
C PHE A 236 8.64 -18.06 46.02
N ASP A 237 8.04 -18.56 44.94
CA ASP A 237 8.16 -17.98 43.61
C ASP A 237 7.27 -16.75 43.45
N ILE A 238 7.82 -15.68 42.87
CA ILE A 238 7.10 -14.43 42.63
C ILE A 238 7.65 -13.69 41.41
N ILE A 239 6.77 -12.93 40.76
CA ILE A 239 7.11 -11.95 39.74
C ILE A 239 6.59 -10.56 40.15
N ASN A 240 7.24 -9.53 39.64
CA ASN A 240 6.88 -8.14 39.92
C ASN A 240 6.98 -7.27 38.66
N TYR A 241 5.92 -6.54 38.35
CA TYR A 241 5.90 -5.51 37.30
C TYR A 241 5.70 -4.17 37.98
N LEU A 242 6.76 -3.37 38.06
CA LEU A 242 6.79 -2.12 38.83
C LEU A 242 6.27 -2.36 40.26
N ASP A 243 5.06 -1.88 40.56
CA ASP A 243 4.35 -1.94 41.84
C ASP A 243 3.47 -3.18 42.04
N ASP A 244 3.22 -3.97 40.97
CA ASP A 244 2.36 -5.15 40.98
C ASP A 244 3.19 -6.43 41.22
N PHE A 245 2.98 -7.10 42.35
CA PHE A 245 3.55 -8.42 42.67
C PHE A 245 2.53 -9.53 42.45
N ALA A 246 2.92 -10.62 41.79
CA ALA A 246 2.08 -11.80 41.61
C ALA A 246 2.86 -13.10 41.78
N GLY A 247 2.24 -14.09 42.40
CA GLY A 247 2.80 -15.42 42.59
C GLY A 247 1.73 -16.49 42.44
N ALA A 248 2.16 -17.76 42.42
CA ALA A 248 1.28 -18.91 42.49
C ALA A 248 1.91 -19.97 43.39
N GLU A 249 1.08 -20.66 44.17
CA GLU A 249 1.53 -21.81 44.96
C GLU A 249 0.49 -22.93 45.01
N THR A 250 0.92 -24.12 45.44
CA THR A 250 0.01 -25.21 45.82
C THR A 250 -1.00 -24.74 46.86
N SER A 251 -2.17 -25.38 46.89
CA SER A 251 -3.27 -25.03 47.82
C SER A 251 -2.84 -25.04 49.29
N GLU A 252 -1.88 -25.88 49.65
CA GLU A 252 -1.32 -26.00 51.01
C GLU A 252 -0.48 -24.76 51.41
N ASN A 253 0.29 -24.21 50.47
CA ASN A 253 1.26 -23.16 50.75
C ASN A 253 0.79 -21.75 50.33
N ALA A 254 -0.22 -21.62 49.47
CA ALA A 254 -0.54 -20.34 48.86
C ALA A 254 -0.95 -19.24 49.86
N PHE A 255 -1.71 -19.57 50.90
CA PHE A 255 -2.06 -18.62 51.96
C PHE A 255 -0.86 -18.25 52.84
N LYS A 256 0.05 -19.20 53.08
CA LYS A 256 1.31 -18.94 53.78
C LYS A 256 2.19 -18.00 52.96
N ALA A 257 2.35 -18.26 51.66
CA ALA A 257 3.07 -17.42 50.72
C ALA A 257 2.47 -15.99 50.72
N PHE A 258 1.16 -15.89 50.51
CA PHE A 258 0.46 -14.60 50.50
C PHE A 258 0.63 -13.78 51.79
N LYS A 259 0.68 -14.44 52.96
CA LYS A 259 0.94 -13.77 54.25
C LYS A 259 2.42 -13.41 54.43
N GLU A 260 3.34 -14.27 54.01
CA GLU A 260 4.78 -13.97 54.07
C GLU A 260 5.16 -12.76 53.23
N LEU A 261 4.49 -12.52 52.10
CA LEU A 261 4.71 -11.32 51.30
C LEU A 261 4.28 -10.05 52.04
N GLU A 262 3.17 -10.10 52.78
CA GLU A 262 2.72 -9.01 53.66
C GLU A 262 3.74 -8.74 54.77
N ASN A 263 4.18 -9.81 55.44
CA ASN A 263 5.17 -9.72 56.51
C ASN A 263 6.47 -9.11 55.98
N LEU A 264 6.88 -9.49 54.78
CA LEU A 264 8.06 -8.92 54.13
C LEU A 264 7.88 -7.42 53.87
N PHE A 265 6.76 -6.99 53.29
CA PHE A 265 6.48 -5.57 53.09
C PHE A 265 6.51 -4.79 54.41
N LEU A 266 5.84 -5.29 55.45
CA LEU A 266 5.84 -4.68 56.78
C LEU A 266 7.26 -4.58 57.36
N SER A 267 8.05 -5.66 57.27
CA SER A 267 9.42 -5.69 57.79
C SER A 267 10.36 -4.72 57.05
N CYS A 268 10.09 -4.47 55.77
CA CYS A 268 10.86 -3.53 54.95
C CYS A 268 10.32 -2.09 55.04
N GLY A 269 9.25 -1.83 55.80
CA GLY A 269 8.60 -0.52 55.85
C GLY A 269 7.90 -0.11 54.55
N ILE A 270 7.48 -1.09 53.75
CA ILE A 270 6.82 -0.89 52.46
C ILE A 270 5.30 -0.88 52.66
N GLU A 271 4.65 0.17 52.17
CA GLU A 271 3.20 0.31 52.22
C GLU A 271 2.53 -0.38 51.02
N GLU A 272 1.60 -1.29 51.30
CA GLU A 272 0.78 -1.93 50.29
C GLU A 272 -0.61 -1.28 50.13
N SER A 273 -1.18 -1.41 48.94
CA SER A 273 -2.59 -1.13 48.66
C SER A 273 -3.44 -2.30 49.12
N THR A 274 -3.73 -2.41 50.41
CA THR A 274 -4.49 -3.55 51.01
C THR A 274 -5.81 -3.84 50.29
N HIS A 275 -6.54 -2.81 49.86
CA HIS A 275 -7.81 -2.94 49.11
C HIS A 275 -7.67 -3.51 47.69
N LYS A 276 -6.45 -3.53 47.13
CA LYS A 276 -6.13 -4.15 45.84
C LYS A 276 -5.43 -5.51 45.99
N ALA A 277 -5.12 -5.93 47.22
CA ALA A 277 -4.55 -7.23 47.45
C ALA A 277 -5.56 -8.30 47.04
N PHE A 278 -5.08 -9.30 46.30
CA PHE A 278 -5.89 -10.39 45.79
C PHE A 278 -5.44 -11.68 46.46
N SER A 279 -6.31 -12.21 47.32
CA SER A 279 -6.06 -13.44 48.07
C SER A 279 -5.91 -14.64 47.13
N PRO A 280 -5.22 -15.71 47.56
CA PRO A 280 -5.05 -16.93 46.78
C PRO A 280 -6.35 -17.46 46.17
N SER A 281 -6.37 -17.61 44.84
CA SER A 281 -7.53 -18.04 44.06
C SER A 281 -7.10 -18.76 42.79
N HIS A 282 -7.94 -19.67 42.29
CA HIS A 282 -7.70 -20.36 41.02
C HIS A 282 -7.79 -19.43 39.81
N ARG A 283 -8.50 -18.30 39.94
CA ARG A 283 -8.73 -17.34 38.86
C ARG A 283 -8.32 -15.94 39.32
N MET A 284 -7.36 -15.33 38.63
CA MET A 284 -6.79 -14.02 39.00
C MET A 284 -6.46 -13.18 37.76
N GLU A 285 -6.77 -11.88 37.81
CA GLU A 285 -6.32 -10.93 36.79
C GLU A 285 -4.91 -10.39 37.13
N PHE A 286 -3.97 -10.54 36.20
CA PHE A 286 -2.62 -9.99 36.29
C PHE A 286 -2.23 -9.32 34.98
N LEU A 287 -1.69 -8.08 35.06
CA LEU A 287 -1.37 -7.24 33.89
C LEU A 287 -2.50 -7.12 32.86
N GLY A 288 -3.73 -7.19 33.35
CA GLY A 288 -4.92 -7.07 32.54
C GLY A 288 -5.43 -8.35 31.87
N ILE A 289 -4.79 -9.50 32.12
CA ILE A 289 -5.15 -10.81 31.59
C ILE A 289 -5.59 -11.69 32.75
N ILE A 290 -6.69 -12.42 32.58
CA ILE A 290 -7.18 -13.35 33.59
C ILE A 290 -6.52 -14.71 33.38
N CYS A 291 -5.86 -15.22 34.41
CA CYS A 291 -5.32 -16.57 34.44
C CYS A 291 -6.29 -17.47 35.20
N ASP A 292 -6.76 -18.55 34.58
CA ASP A 292 -7.53 -19.62 35.23
C ASP A 292 -6.67 -20.89 35.30
N THR A 293 -6.26 -21.25 36.51
CA THR A 293 -5.36 -22.39 36.78
C THR A 293 -6.07 -23.74 36.75
N VAL A 294 -7.39 -23.78 36.77
CA VAL A 294 -8.18 -25.02 36.71
C VAL A 294 -8.48 -25.36 35.26
N LYS A 295 -8.98 -24.39 34.49
CA LYS A 295 -9.23 -24.56 33.05
C LYS A 295 -7.96 -24.47 32.21
N LEU A 296 -6.88 -23.95 32.80
CA LEU A 296 -5.62 -23.70 32.14
C LEU A 296 -5.82 -22.74 30.96
N THR A 297 -6.41 -21.58 31.23
CA THR A 297 -6.70 -20.57 30.23
C THR A 297 -6.13 -19.19 30.59
N LEU A 298 -5.72 -18.47 29.56
CA LEU A 298 -5.51 -17.02 29.58
C LEU A 298 -6.71 -16.38 28.90
N GLU A 299 -7.44 -15.54 29.62
CA GLU A 299 -8.65 -14.90 29.15
C GLU A 299 -8.47 -13.38 29.11
N ILE A 300 -8.98 -12.78 28.05
CA ILE A 300 -9.02 -11.33 27.92
C ILE A 300 -10.38 -10.85 28.43
N PRO A 301 -10.41 -9.93 29.42
CA PRO A 301 -11.66 -9.35 29.92
C PRO A 301 -12.58 -8.83 28.80
N ASP A 302 -13.89 -9.07 28.94
CA ASP A 302 -14.90 -8.77 27.91
C ASP A 302 -14.97 -7.27 27.55
N ASP A 303 -14.80 -6.40 28.54
CA ASP A 303 -14.72 -4.95 28.35
C ASP A 303 -13.56 -4.58 27.43
N LYS A 304 -12.38 -5.16 27.63
CA LYS A 304 -11.19 -4.94 26.79
C LYS A 304 -11.38 -5.51 25.38
N LEU A 305 -12.04 -6.66 25.23
CA LEU A 305 -12.38 -7.22 23.91
C LEU A 305 -13.36 -6.32 23.15
N LYS A 306 -14.40 -5.79 23.81
CA LYS A 306 -15.33 -4.81 23.21
C LYS A 306 -14.59 -3.56 22.74
N ASP A 307 -13.67 -3.08 23.56
CA ASP A 307 -12.81 -1.94 23.27
C ASP A 307 -11.90 -2.16 22.04
N ILE A 308 -11.36 -3.37 21.89
CA ILE A 308 -10.54 -3.75 20.73
C ILE A 308 -11.41 -3.86 19.47
N ARG A 309 -12.59 -4.50 19.58
CA ARG A 309 -13.55 -4.61 18.47
C ARG A 309 -14.01 -3.24 17.98
N SER A 310 -14.33 -2.32 18.90
CA SER A 310 -14.72 -0.95 18.59
C SER A 310 -13.63 -0.20 17.83
N ILE A 311 -12.38 -0.28 18.32
CA ILE A 311 -11.25 0.33 17.60
C ILE A 311 -11.07 -0.33 16.25
N LEU A 312 -11.05 -1.64 16.13
CA LEU A 312 -10.90 -2.32 14.83
C LEU A 312 -12.01 -1.93 13.84
N GLY A 313 -13.26 -1.78 14.30
CA GLY A 313 -14.36 -1.28 13.47
C GLY A 313 -14.11 0.14 12.94
N SER A 314 -13.55 1.04 13.77
CA SER A 314 -13.22 2.41 13.33
C SER A 314 -12.09 2.49 12.29
N TRP A 315 -11.38 1.39 12.04
CA TRP A 315 -10.31 1.29 11.05
C TRP A 315 -10.76 0.67 9.72
N GLU A 316 -12.02 0.25 9.60
CA GLU A 316 -12.57 -0.28 8.35
C GLU A 316 -12.60 0.80 7.25
N GLY A 317 -12.06 0.47 6.06
CA GLY A 317 -11.99 1.40 4.93
C GLY A 317 -11.04 2.59 5.11
N ARG A 318 -10.33 2.70 6.25
CA ARG A 318 -9.47 3.84 6.56
C ARG A 318 -8.22 3.83 5.67
N GLN A 319 -7.93 4.98 5.05
CA GLN A 319 -6.76 5.16 4.18
C GLN A 319 -5.62 5.94 4.84
N SER A 320 -5.90 6.72 5.89
CA SER A 320 -4.89 7.45 6.66
C SER A 320 -5.30 7.63 8.13
N ALA A 321 -4.31 7.77 9.02
CA ALA A 321 -4.51 7.91 10.46
C ALA A 321 -3.47 8.83 11.10
N LYS A 322 -3.80 9.45 12.24
CA LYS A 322 -2.80 10.18 13.04
C LYS A 322 -1.90 9.20 13.78
N LEU A 323 -0.67 9.59 14.08
CA LEU A 323 0.28 8.76 14.83
C LEU A 323 -0.32 8.20 16.14
N ARG A 324 -1.03 9.05 16.91
CA ARG A 324 -1.72 8.64 18.14
C ARG A 324 -2.72 7.50 17.92
N ASP A 325 -3.43 7.53 16.78
CA ASP A 325 -4.44 6.53 16.47
C ASP A 325 -3.73 5.21 16.13
N ILE A 326 -2.65 5.27 15.34
CA ILE A 326 -1.79 4.12 15.00
C ILE A 326 -1.21 3.48 16.27
N GLN A 327 -0.65 4.29 17.17
CA GLN A 327 -0.11 3.84 18.45
C GLN A 327 -1.19 3.16 19.31
N SER A 328 -2.39 3.74 19.36
CA SER A 328 -3.53 3.17 20.10
C SER A 328 -3.94 1.81 19.53
N LEU A 329 -4.11 1.69 18.21
CA LEU A 329 -4.43 0.40 17.56
C LEU A 329 -3.36 -0.65 17.84
N ILE A 330 -2.10 -0.32 17.55
CA ILE A 330 -0.99 -1.26 17.69
C ILE A 330 -0.79 -1.67 19.14
N GLY A 331 -0.95 -0.75 20.09
CA GLY A 331 -0.89 -1.04 21.52
C GLY A 331 -1.94 -2.05 21.95
N LYS A 332 -3.20 -1.84 21.53
CA LYS A 332 -4.31 -2.76 21.84
C LYS A 332 -4.15 -4.14 21.18
N LEU A 333 -3.68 -4.18 19.93
CA LEU A 333 -3.42 -5.45 19.24
C LEU A 333 -2.19 -6.18 19.80
N ASN A 334 -1.16 -5.46 20.24
CA ASN A 334 -0.01 -6.06 20.92
C ASN A 334 -0.41 -6.69 22.25
N PHE A 335 -1.28 -6.03 23.01
CA PHE A 335 -1.89 -6.59 24.22
C PHE A 335 -2.65 -7.88 23.90
N LEU A 336 -3.51 -7.88 22.88
CA LEU A 336 -4.25 -9.07 22.42
C LEU A 336 -3.32 -10.23 22.01
N ALA A 337 -2.23 -9.93 21.29
CA ALA A 337 -1.23 -10.90 20.84
C ALA A 337 -0.40 -11.52 21.98
N THR A 338 -0.55 -11.02 23.21
CA THR A 338 0.02 -11.65 24.41
C THR A 338 -0.66 -13.00 24.67
N CYS A 339 -1.99 -13.05 24.51
CA CYS A 339 -2.78 -14.29 24.60
C CYS A 339 -2.77 -15.06 23.28
N VAL A 340 -2.96 -14.36 22.15
CA VAL A 340 -3.04 -14.99 20.82
C VAL A 340 -1.65 -15.12 20.20
N ARG A 341 -0.96 -16.23 20.47
CA ARG A 341 0.41 -16.48 19.97
C ARG A 341 0.54 -16.36 18.44
N PRO A 342 -0.34 -16.94 17.59
CA PRO A 342 -0.25 -16.75 16.14
C PRO A 342 -0.38 -15.29 15.69
N GLY A 343 -1.09 -14.47 16.47
CA GLY A 343 -1.25 -13.04 16.23
C GLY A 343 0.08 -12.26 16.25
N ARG A 344 1.11 -12.75 16.94
CA ARG A 344 2.43 -12.10 17.04
C ARG A 344 3.10 -11.95 15.66
N VAL A 345 2.86 -12.88 14.75
CA VAL A 345 3.36 -12.84 13.36
C VAL A 345 2.79 -11.65 12.59
N PHE A 346 1.53 -11.30 12.86
CA PHE A 346 0.84 -10.17 12.24
C PHE A 346 1.17 -8.83 12.92
N MET A 347 1.69 -8.85 14.15
CA MET A 347 2.14 -7.63 14.85
C MET A 347 3.48 -7.10 14.35
N SER A 348 4.40 -7.97 13.91
CA SER A 348 5.76 -7.56 13.58
C SER A 348 5.82 -6.50 12.46
N ARG A 349 4.96 -6.62 11.43
CA ARG A 349 4.89 -5.62 10.35
C ARG A 349 4.31 -4.30 10.82
N LEU A 350 3.27 -4.35 11.66
CA LEU A 350 2.66 -3.17 12.27
C LEU A 350 3.67 -2.41 13.15
N LEU A 351 4.44 -3.13 13.96
CA LEU A 351 5.47 -2.55 14.83
C LEU A 351 6.64 -1.95 14.02
N ASN A 352 7.05 -2.58 12.92
CA ASN A 352 8.05 -2.00 12.01
C ASN A 352 7.53 -0.70 11.37
N TRP A 353 6.30 -0.72 10.85
CA TRP A 353 5.68 0.46 10.28
C TRP A 353 5.55 1.60 11.28
N LEU A 354 5.18 1.32 12.53
CA LEU A 354 5.13 2.33 13.59
C LEU A 354 6.48 3.03 13.81
N ARG A 355 7.59 2.28 13.75
CA ARG A 355 8.94 2.87 13.87
C ARG A 355 9.27 3.78 12.70
N GLU A 356 8.91 3.37 11.48
CA GLU A 356 9.15 4.17 10.26
C GLU A 356 8.38 5.51 10.24
N VAL A 357 7.25 5.57 10.95
CA VAL A 357 6.37 6.74 10.95
C VAL A 357 6.38 7.52 12.28
N TYR A 358 7.22 7.12 13.23
CA TYR A 358 7.22 7.66 14.60
C TYR A 358 7.45 9.17 14.65
N ASP A 359 8.33 9.70 13.80
CA ASP A 359 8.65 11.14 13.76
C ASP A 359 7.75 11.94 12.79
N ARG A 360 6.79 11.28 12.13
CA ARG A 360 5.94 11.95 11.15
C ARG A 360 4.82 12.74 11.83
N LYS A 361 4.69 14.01 11.43
CA LYS A 361 3.60 14.89 11.87
C LYS A 361 2.41 14.80 10.91
N GLY A 362 1.18 14.86 11.46
CA GLY A 362 -0.05 14.90 10.68
C GLY A 362 -0.69 13.52 10.40
N TYR A 363 -1.40 13.41 9.28
CA TYR A 363 -2.02 12.16 8.84
C TYR A 363 -1.03 11.30 8.04
N ILE A 364 -0.88 10.05 8.46
CA ILE A 364 0.00 9.06 7.85
C ILE A 364 -0.86 8.14 6.98
N SER A 365 -0.49 7.99 5.71
CA SER A 365 -1.15 7.05 4.79
C SER A 365 -0.88 5.61 5.23
N ILE A 366 -1.91 4.76 5.17
CA ILE A 366 -1.84 3.35 5.57
C ILE A 366 -1.41 2.53 4.34
N PRO A 367 -0.22 1.89 4.37
CA PRO A 367 0.23 1.04 3.27
C PRO A 367 -0.69 -0.18 3.05
N SER A 368 -0.81 -0.66 1.81
CA SER A 368 -1.67 -1.81 1.47
C SER A 368 -1.33 -3.08 2.25
N ASN A 369 -0.05 -3.38 2.47
CA ASN A 369 0.41 -4.53 3.26
C ASN A 369 0.04 -4.41 4.75
N ILE A 370 0.02 -3.20 5.32
CA ILE A 370 -0.43 -2.92 6.68
C ILE A 370 -1.95 -3.06 6.77
N ASN A 371 -2.68 -2.52 5.78
CA ASN A 371 -4.13 -2.66 5.70
C ASN A 371 -4.55 -4.15 5.70
N LYS A 372 -3.82 -5.02 4.98
CA LYS A 372 -4.06 -6.47 5.01
C LYS A 372 -3.96 -7.08 6.42
N ASP A 373 -2.99 -6.65 7.23
CA ASP A 373 -2.86 -7.14 8.62
C ASP A 373 -4.01 -6.62 9.50
N ILE A 374 -4.42 -5.36 9.32
CA ILE A 374 -5.57 -4.78 10.03
C ILE A 374 -6.84 -5.55 9.67
N VAL A 375 -7.07 -5.84 8.38
CA VAL A 375 -8.21 -6.64 7.91
C VAL A 375 -8.17 -8.06 8.47
N TRP A 376 -6.98 -8.66 8.59
CA TRP A 376 -6.84 -9.96 9.23
C TRP A 376 -7.32 -9.90 10.69
N TRP A 377 -6.89 -8.89 11.47
CA TRP A 377 -7.37 -8.70 12.85
C TRP A 377 -8.87 -8.42 12.91
N GLN A 378 -9.42 -7.63 11.98
CA GLN A 378 -10.87 -7.36 11.90
C GLN A 378 -11.69 -8.64 11.68
N LYS A 379 -11.16 -9.62 10.93
CA LYS A 379 -11.81 -10.92 10.71
C LYS A 379 -11.58 -11.90 11.86
N PHE A 380 -10.38 -11.88 12.44
CA PHE A 380 -9.99 -12.81 13.50
C PHE A 380 -10.68 -12.51 14.84
N VAL A 381 -10.70 -11.24 15.28
CA VAL A 381 -11.18 -10.86 16.62
C VAL A 381 -12.67 -11.16 16.88
N PRO A 382 -13.59 -11.07 15.90
CA PRO A 382 -14.97 -11.52 16.08
C PRO A 382 -15.11 -13.03 16.29
N LEU A 383 -14.23 -13.83 15.67
CA LEU A 383 -14.21 -15.29 15.80
C LEU A 383 -13.49 -15.75 17.06
N TYR A 384 -12.52 -14.96 17.53
CA TYR A 384 -11.79 -15.22 18.78
C TYR A 384 -12.69 -14.91 19.99
N ASN A 385 -12.91 -15.92 20.82
CA ASN A 385 -13.74 -15.85 22.02
C ASN A 385 -13.04 -15.19 23.23
N GLY A 386 -11.80 -14.73 23.08
CA GLY A 386 -11.05 -14.12 24.18
C GLY A 386 -10.20 -15.08 24.99
N ILE A 387 -10.32 -16.39 24.76
CA ILE A 387 -9.72 -17.44 25.58
C ILE A 387 -8.59 -18.12 24.80
N SER A 388 -7.42 -18.22 25.42
CA SER A 388 -6.26 -18.97 24.92
C SER A 388 -5.86 -20.04 25.92
N MET A 389 -5.60 -21.26 25.47
CA MET A 389 -5.17 -22.34 26.36
C MET A 389 -3.72 -22.11 26.82
N MET A 390 -3.48 -22.26 28.12
CA MET A 390 -2.16 -22.41 28.71
C MET A 390 -1.66 -23.81 28.39
N SER A 391 -0.69 -23.91 27.49
CA SER A 391 0.03 -25.16 27.28
C SER A 391 0.90 -25.42 28.52
N LEU A 392 0.46 -26.34 29.39
CA LEU A 392 1.20 -26.79 30.57
C LEU A 392 2.25 -27.86 30.25
N GLU A 393 2.12 -28.53 29.11
CA GLU A 393 3.09 -29.52 28.69
C GLU A 393 4.40 -28.82 28.31
N GLU A 394 5.43 -28.99 29.14
CA GLU A 394 6.77 -29.05 28.57
C GLU A 394 6.75 -30.11 27.47
N TRP A 395 7.42 -29.85 26.34
CA TRP A 395 7.66 -30.87 25.34
C TRP A 395 8.52 -31.98 25.98
N SER A 396 7.89 -32.91 26.69
CA SER A 396 8.57 -34.03 27.33
C SER A 396 9.22 -34.92 26.28
N LYS A 397 8.59 -35.02 25.09
CA LYS A 397 9.16 -35.61 23.88
C LYS A 397 8.49 -35.02 22.62
N PRO A 398 9.25 -34.64 21.59
CA PRO A 398 8.67 -34.32 20.28
C PRO A 398 8.16 -35.59 19.59
N ASP A 399 7.09 -35.47 18.80
CA ASP A 399 6.59 -36.58 17.98
C ASP A 399 7.54 -36.88 16.82
N GLU A 400 8.16 -35.84 16.28
CA GLU A 400 9.13 -35.92 15.19
C GLU A 400 10.21 -34.83 15.35
N ILE A 401 11.41 -35.12 14.85
CA ILE A 401 12.56 -34.22 14.90
C ILE A 401 13.16 -34.13 13.51
N PHE A 402 13.34 -32.91 13.01
CA PHE A 402 14.14 -32.69 11.81
C PHE A 402 15.22 -31.65 12.07
N SER A 403 16.29 -31.74 11.30
CA SER A 403 17.38 -30.77 11.30
C SER A 403 17.54 -30.14 9.92
N SER A 404 17.95 -28.88 9.88
CA SER A 404 18.21 -28.16 8.63
C SER A 404 19.44 -27.30 8.76
N ASP A 405 20.09 -27.04 7.64
CA ASP A 405 21.19 -26.10 7.55
C ASP A 405 21.24 -25.44 6.15
N SER A 406 21.87 -24.28 6.08
CA SER A 406 22.12 -23.53 4.85
C SER A 406 23.54 -23.03 4.81
N CYS A 407 24.17 -23.12 3.64
CA CYS A 407 25.35 -22.32 3.32
C CYS A 407 24.94 -21.13 2.43
N ILE A 408 25.90 -20.33 1.95
CA ILE A 408 25.61 -19.17 1.10
C ILE A 408 24.99 -19.58 -0.26
N THR A 409 25.25 -20.81 -0.72
CA THR A 409 24.90 -21.25 -2.08
C THR A 409 23.92 -22.43 -2.13
N GLY A 410 23.64 -23.10 -1.02
CA GLY A 410 22.73 -24.24 -0.97
C GLY A 410 22.16 -24.49 0.42
N CYS A 411 21.18 -25.39 0.49
CA CYS A 411 20.52 -25.80 1.71
C CYS A 411 20.30 -27.31 1.75
N GLY A 412 20.10 -27.83 2.95
CA GLY A 412 19.84 -29.24 3.20
C GLY A 412 19.00 -29.45 4.44
N GLY A 413 18.27 -30.56 4.44
CA GLY A 413 17.45 -30.96 5.57
C GLY A 413 17.46 -32.48 5.74
N TRP A 414 17.35 -32.92 6.98
CA TRP A 414 17.24 -34.33 7.34
C TRP A 414 16.11 -34.61 8.33
N PHE A 415 15.33 -35.64 8.05
CA PHE A 415 14.18 -36.08 8.85
C PHE A 415 13.99 -37.61 8.76
N SER A 416 14.21 -38.35 9.85
CA SER A 416 13.84 -39.79 9.96
C SER A 416 14.19 -40.66 8.74
N GLY A 417 15.44 -40.57 8.25
CA GLY A 417 15.93 -41.30 7.07
C GLY A 417 15.61 -40.63 5.72
N ARG A 418 14.84 -39.54 5.72
CA ARG A 418 14.54 -38.71 4.55
C ARG A 418 15.47 -37.52 4.50
N PHE A 419 15.98 -37.18 3.34
CA PHE A 419 16.87 -36.03 3.19
C PHE A 419 16.64 -35.32 1.86
N PHE A 420 17.13 -34.08 1.78
CA PHE A 420 17.30 -33.39 0.51
C PHE A 420 18.56 -32.54 0.55
N HIS A 421 19.11 -32.32 -0.64
CA HIS A 421 20.09 -31.28 -0.91
C HIS A 421 19.59 -30.43 -2.08
N ARG A 422 19.71 -29.10 -1.97
CA ARG A 422 19.40 -28.21 -3.09
C ARG A 422 20.29 -26.99 -3.13
N ILE A 423 20.90 -26.74 -4.28
CA ILE A 423 21.54 -25.46 -4.61
C ILE A 423 20.44 -24.40 -4.72
N PHE A 424 20.64 -23.23 -4.11
CA PHE A 424 19.65 -22.17 -4.16
C PHE A 424 19.37 -21.75 -5.62
N PRO A 425 18.09 -21.63 -6.02
CA PRO A 425 17.74 -21.11 -7.33
C PRO A 425 18.33 -19.72 -7.57
N LYS A 426 18.61 -19.39 -8.84
CA LYS A 426 19.26 -18.12 -9.22
C LYS A 426 18.57 -16.89 -8.62
N PHE A 427 17.24 -16.87 -8.59
CA PHE A 427 16.48 -15.75 -8.04
C PHE A 427 16.67 -15.56 -6.53
N ILE A 428 17.00 -16.62 -5.77
CA ILE A 428 17.34 -16.51 -4.34
C ILE A 428 18.75 -15.93 -4.17
N LEU A 429 19.70 -16.42 -4.96
CA LEU A 429 21.09 -15.94 -4.94
C LEU A 429 21.19 -14.45 -5.32
N GLU A 430 20.34 -13.97 -6.23
CA GLU A 430 20.25 -12.56 -6.64
C GLU A 430 19.83 -11.62 -5.50
N TYR A 431 19.07 -12.09 -4.50
CA TYR A 431 18.71 -11.28 -3.33
C TYR A 431 19.89 -11.03 -2.37
N LYS A 432 20.99 -11.79 -2.49
CA LYS A 432 22.17 -11.71 -1.60
C LYS A 432 21.77 -11.71 -0.11
N LEU A 433 20.92 -12.67 0.26
CA LEU A 433 20.38 -12.77 1.61
C LEU A 433 21.49 -13.11 2.62
N HIS A 434 21.36 -12.54 3.83
CA HIS A 434 22.19 -12.90 4.96
C HIS A 434 21.95 -14.37 5.38
N ILE A 435 22.96 -15.02 5.96
CA ILE A 435 22.89 -16.46 6.33
C ILE A 435 21.69 -16.80 7.22
N ASN A 436 21.41 -15.97 8.24
CA ASN A 436 20.20 -16.07 9.07
C ASN A 436 18.88 -16.20 8.27
N CYS A 437 18.77 -15.53 7.12
CA CYS A 437 17.59 -15.61 6.26
C CYS A 437 17.55 -16.94 5.48
N LEU A 438 18.71 -17.42 5.04
CA LEU A 438 18.85 -18.67 4.29
C LEU A 438 18.60 -19.89 5.18
N GLU A 439 19.06 -19.88 6.44
CA GLU A 439 18.80 -20.98 7.37
C GLU A 439 17.31 -21.05 7.73
N LEU A 440 16.66 -19.91 7.99
CA LEU A 440 15.22 -19.90 8.23
C LEU A 440 14.43 -20.31 6.96
N LEU A 441 14.92 -19.96 5.76
CA LEU A 441 14.34 -20.43 4.51
C LEU A 441 14.46 -21.95 4.35
N ALA A 442 15.58 -22.56 4.73
CA ALA A 442 15.73 -24.02 4.73
C ALA A 442 14.71 -24.70 5.65
N ILE A 443 14.43 -24.11 6.82
CA ILE A 443 13.35 -24.58 7.71
C ILE A 443 11.99 -24.50 6.99
N VAL A 444 11.68 -23.40 6.30
CA VAL A 444 10.44 -23.28 5.51
C VAL A 444 10.35 -24.39 4.46
N ILE A 445 11.45 -24.69 3.77
CA ILE A 445 11.48 -25.74 2.74
C ILE A 445 11.24 -27.11 3.36
N CYS A 446 11.88 -27.43 4.49
CA CYS A 446 11.63 -28.67 5.23
C CYS A 446 10.15 -28.81 5.60
N LEU A 447 9.52 -27.74 6.09
CA LEU A 447 8.11 -27.73 6.45
C LEU A 447 7.17 -27.83 5.24
N LYS A 448 7.54 -27.28 4.08
CA LYS A 448 6.76 -27.45 2.84
C LYS A 448 6.87 -28.86 2.27
N LEU A 449 8.07 -29.45 2.30
CA LEU A 449 8.32 -30.80 1.79
C LEU A 449 7.67 -31.87 2.68
N TRP A 450 7.83 -31.74 3.99
CA TRP A 450 7.44 -32.79 4.93
C TRP A 450 6.18 -32.48 5.75
N GLY A 451 5.56 -31.32 5.54
CA GLY A 451 4.39 -30.88 6.30
C GLY A 451 3.23 -31.88 6.30
N GLN A 452 3.11 -32.72 5.26
CA GLN A 452 2.13 -33.81 5.22
C GLN A 452 2.42 -34.94 6.22
N PHE A 453 3.69 -35.24 6.48
CA PHE A 453 4.11 -36.25 7.47
C PHE A 453 3.95 -35.73 8.91
N PHE A 454 3.92 -34.41 9.07
CA PHE A 454 3.81 -33.74 10.35
C PHE A 454 2.37 -33.51 10.80
N LYS A 455 1.37 -33.91 10.01
CA LYS A 455 -0.03 -33.60 10.29
C LYS A 455 -0.47 -34.05 11.68
N GLY A 456 -0.97 -33.11 12.50
CA GLY A 456 -1.43 -33.39 13.87
C GLY A 456 -0.33 -33.58 14.92
N ARG A 457 0.94 -33.29 14.60
CA ARG A 457 2.11 -33.62 15.45
C ARG A 457 2.84 -32.38 16.00
N LYS A 458 3.66 -32.59 17.03
CA LYS A 458 4.61 -31.60 17.60
C LYS A 458 6.02 -31.86 17.07
N ILE A 459 6.57 -30.87 16.37
CA ILE A 459 7.80 -31.01 15.56
C ILE A 459 8.97 -30.21 16.13
N ARG A 460 10.02 -30.91 16.56
CA ARG A 460 11.24 -30.24 17.05
C ARG A 460 12.18 -29.97 15.89
N ILE A 461 12.50 -28.69 15.72
CA ILE A 461 13.41 -28.21 14.69
C ILE A 461 14.77 -28.01 15.32
N LEU A 462 15.76 -28.78 14.89
CA LEU A 462 17.15 -28.59 15.29
C LEU A 462 17.85 -27.68 14.26
N CYS A 463 18.39 -26.57 14.73
CA CYS A 463 19.28 -25.74 13.92
C CYS A 463 20.37 -25.11 14.80
N ASP A 464 21.51 -24.81 14.21
CA ASP A 464 22.64 -24.14 14.85
C ASP A 464 22.53 -22.61 14.83
N ASN A 465 21.51 -22.07 14.16
CA ASN A 465 21.28 -20.65 14.12
C ASN A 465 20.35 -20.15 15.24
N GLN A 466 20.93 -19.42 16.21
CA GLN A 466 20.18 -18.83 17.33
C GLN A 466 19.13 -17.79 16.88
N VAL A 467 19.32 -17.12 15.73
CA VAL A 467 18.33 -16.18 15.18
C VAL A 467 17.08 -16.92 14.72
N SER A 468 17.22 -18.03 13.98
CA SER A 468 16.11 -18.89 13.56
C SER A 468 15.33 -19.43 14.77
N VAL A 469 16.05 -19.88 15.81
CA VAL A 469 15.44 -20.34 17.08
C VAL A 469 14.61 -19.24 17.72
N THR A 470 15.20 -18.05 17.86
CA THR A 470 14.55 -16.90 18.49
C THR A 470 13.33 -16.46 17.68
N VAL A 471 13.46 -16.38 16.36
CA VAL A 471 12.41 -15.91 15.44
C VAL A 471 11.21 -16.85 15.46
N ILE A 472 11.42 -18.16 15.35
CA ILE A 472 10.35 -19.17 15.39
C ILE A 472 9.64 -19.16 16.74
N ASN A 473 10.40 -19.24 17.85
CA ASN A 473 9.79 -19.40 19.18
C ASN A 473 9.10 -18.12 19.68
N THR A 474 9.56 -16.93 19.25
CA THR A 474 8.94 -15.66 19.66
C THR A 474 7.87 -15.16 18.69
N GLY A 475 7.91 -15.63 17.44
CA GLY A 475 7.07 -15.12 16.34
C GLY A 475 7.40 -13.69 15.92
N ARG A 476 8.62 -13.20 16.21
CA ARG A 476 9.03 -11.81 16.02
C ARG A 476 10.37 -11.69 15.29
N SER A 477 10.46 -10.73 14.37
CA SER A 477 11.72 -10.31 13.74
C SER A 477 11.62 -8.87 13.27
N ARG A 478 12.75 -8.16 13.18
CA ARG A 478 12.83 -6.84 12.51
C ARG A 478 13.05 -6.97 11.00
N ASN A 479 13.68 -8.07 10.55
CA ASN A 479 14.01 -8.29 9.15
C ASN A 479 12.78 -8.73 8.35
N GLU A 480 12.52 -8.07 7.23
CA GLU A 480 11.35 -8.32 6.39
C GLU A 480 11.31 -9.75 5.83
N TYR A 481 12.45 -10.28 5.38
CA TYR A 481 12.54 -11.64 4.82
C TYR A 481 12.26 -12.71 5.88
N LEU A 482 12.82 -12.56 7.08
CA LEU A 482 12.52 -13.45 8.21
C LEU A 482 11.03 -13.41 8.60
N GLN A 483 10.37 -12.25 8.50
CA GLN A 483 8.93 -12.14 8.71
C GLN A 483 8.12 -12.86 7.61
N MET A 484 8.58 -12.83 6.36
CA MET A 484 7.97 -13.60 5.28
C MET A 484 8.06 -15.11 5.55
N CYS A 485 9.24 -15.59 5.97
CA CYS A 485 9.40 -16.97 6.40
C CYS A 485 8.44 -17.33 7.54
N LEU A 486 8.38 -16.51 8.61
CA LEU A 486 7.46 -16.75 9.73
C LEU A 486 5.99 -16.85 9.33
N ARG A 487 5.55 -16.02 8.38
CA ARG A 487 4.17 -16.08 7.88
C ARG A 487 3.90 -17.37 7.13
N GLU A 488 4.84 -17.83 6.33
CA GLU A 488 4.74 -19.11 5.65
C GLU A 488 4.72 -20.27 6.65
N ILE A 489 5.59 -20.25 7.68
CA ILE A 489 5.59 -21.24 8.76
C ILE A 489 4.23 -21.28 9.46
N CYS A 490 3.70 -20.11 9.85
CA CYS A 490 2.40 -20.00 10.51
C CYS A 490 1.27 -20.54 9.62
N TYR A 491 1.32 -20.27 8.32
CA TYR A 491 0.36 -20.80 7.36
C TYR A 491 0.44 -22.33 7.24
N LEU A 492 1.64 -22.89 7.17
CA LEU A 492 1.86 -24.35 7.08
C LEU A 492 1.40 -25.07 8.36
N CYS A 493 1.72 -24.51 9.53
CA CYS A 493 1.26 -25.04 10.81
C CYS A 493 -0.27 -25.07 10.89
N ALA A 494 -0.93 -24.01 10.41
CA ALA A 494 -2.39 -23.92 10.40
C ALA A 494 -3.03 -24.88 9.37
N LEU A 495 -2.44 -25.01 8.18
CA LEU A 495 -2.97 -25.85 7.10
C LEU A 495 -2.90 -27.35 7.44
N SER A 496 -1.80 -27.77 8.06
CA SER A 496 -1.52 -29.17 8.38
C SER A 496 -1.70 -29.50 9.86
N GLU A 497 -2.24 -28.57 10.66
CA GLU A 497 -2.55 -28.76 12.09
C GLU A 497 -1.37 -29.32 12.90
N PHE A 498 -0.17 -28.78 12.70
CA PHE A 498 1.02 -29.18 13.46
C PHE A 498 1.63 -28.01 14.24
N GLU A 499 2.34 -28.33 15.32
CA GLU A 499 3.03 -27.34 16.15
C GLU A 499 4.54 -27.47 15.98
N VAL A 500 5.24 -26.33 15.95
CA VAL A 500 6.70 -26.29 15.79
C VAL A 500 7.37 -25.64 16.99
N ARG A 501 8.54 -26.15 17.36
CA ARG A 501 9.46 -25.52 18.32
C ARG A 501 10.88 -25.67 17.82
N ALA A 502 11.62 -24.57 17.81
CA ALA A 502 13.02 -24.57 17.42
C ALA A 502 13.92 -24.71 18.64
N CYS A 503 14.98 -25.52 18.52
CA CYS A 503 15.98 -25.76 19.54
C CYS A 503 17.36 -25.54 18.93
N HIS A 504 18.19 -24.76 19.63
CA HIS A 504 19.57 -24.55 19.24
C HIS A 504 20.38 -25.83 19.49
N VAL A 505 21.19 -26.22 18.52
CA VAL A 505 22.21 -27.27 18.65
C VAL A 505 23.57 -26.73 18.20
N PRO A 506 24.69 -27.06 18.86
CA PRO A 506 26.01 -26.71 18.35
C PRO A 506 26.19 -27.21 16.91
N GLY A 507 26.89 -26.44 16.06
CA GLY A 507 27.18 -26.86 14.68
C GLY A 507 27.98 -28.18 14.59
N SER A 508 28.75 -28.52 15.64
CA SER A 508 29.40 -29.82 15.80
C SER A 508 28.42 -31.00 15.86
N ASP A 509 27.18 -30.73 16.26
CA ASP A 509 26.13 -31.72 16.49
C ASP A 509 25.09 -31.70 15.35
N ASN A 510 25.08 -30.65 14.51
CA ASN A 510 24.23 -30.50 13.33
C ASN A 510 24.92 -30.97 12.01
N ARG A 511 25.88 -31.88 12.10
CA ARG A 511 26.80 -32.25 10.99
C ARG A 511 26.08 -32.81 9.78
N ILE A 512 25.03 -33.59 10.01
CA ILE A 512 24.29 -34.23 8.92
C ILE A 512 23.65 -33.17 8.03
N SER A 513 23.00 -32.16 8.60
CA SER A 513 22.45 -31.05 7.83
C SER A 513 23.52 -30.17 7.21
N ASP A 514 24.68 -29.95 7.87
CA ASP A 514 25.82 -29.21 7.31
C ASP A 514 26.42 -29.90 6.07
N TYR A 515 26.56 -31.23 6.10
CA TYR A 515 26.98 -31.99 4.91
C TYR A 515 25.97 -31.84 3.77
N LEU A 516 24.67 -31.87 4.07
CA LEU A 516 23.62 -31.67 3.09
C LEU A 516 23.61 -30.25 2.52
N SER A 517 23.85 -29.22 3.32
CA SER A 517 23.83 -27.82 2.86
C SER A 517 25.00 -27.49 1.93
N ARG A 518 26.13 -28.20 2.08
CA ARG A 518 27.38 -28.02 1.34
C ARG A 518 27.69 -29.13 0.33
N TRP A 519 26.74 -30.02 0.08
CA TRP A 519 26.94 -31.24 -0.72
C TRP A 519 27.57 -30.94 -2.09
N HIS A 520 27.14 -29.88 -2.78
CA HIS A 520 27.62 -29.48 -4.11
C HIS A 520 29.02 -28.83 -4.12
N LEU A 521 29.56 -28.48 -2.94
CA LEU A 521 30.86 -27.80 -2.85
C LEU A 521 32.04 -28.77 -2.89
N SER A 522 31.84 -30.01 -2.45
CA SER A 522 32.87 -31.05 -2.44
C SER A 522 32.27 -32.44 -2.26
N ASP A 523 32.78 -33.42 -3.01
CA ASP A 523 32.43 -34.85 -2.84
C ASP A 523 32.75 -35.40 -1.44
N LEU A 524 33.60 -34.71 -0.68
CA LEU A 524 33.90 -35.06 0.71
C LEU A 524 32.63 -34.99 1.58
N HIS A 525 31.80 -33.95 1.43
CA HIS A 525 30.58 -33.79 2.22
C HIS A 525 29.56 -34.88 1.90
N ARG A 526 29.44 -35.24 0.61
CA ARG A 526 28.60 -36.37 0.17
C ARG A 526 29.04 -37.68 0.84
N THR A 527 30.35 -37.95 0.81
CA THR A 527 30.92 -39.18 1.41
C THR A 527 30.72 -39.19 2.92
N GLN A 528 30.95 -38.06 3.60
CA GLN A 528 30.76 -37.93 5.05
C GLN A 528 29.29 -38.09 5.46
N PHE A 529 28.34 -37.59 4.66
CA PHE A 529 26.91 -37.83 4.88
C PHE A 529 26.61 -39.33 4.88
N PHE A 530 26.91 -40.05 3.79
CA PHE A 530 26.61 -41.49 3.70
C PHE A 530 27.33 -42.34 4.75
N ASN A 531 28.52 -41.93 5.21
CA ASN A 531 29.20 -42.60 6.32
C ASN A 531 28.52 -42.36 7.69
N SER A 532 27.72 -41.30 7.82
CA SER A 532 27.09 -40.88 9.08
C SER A 532 25.65 -41.39 9.25
N VAL A 533 25.03 -41.98 8.22
CA VAL A 533 23.62 -42.42 8.25
C VAL A 533 23.45 -43.88 7.80
N SER A 534 22.39 -44.55 8.27
CA SER A 534 22.08 -45.96 7.97
C SER A 534 21.51 -46.22 6.57
N SER A 535 21.43 -47.48 6.15
CA SER A 535 21.14 -47.94 4.78
C SER A 535 19.72 -47.72 4.22
N ASN A 536 18.75 -47.22 4.99
CA ASN A 536 17.37 -46.96 4.51
C ASN A 536 17.14 -45.46 4.32
N LEU A 537 17.64 -44.90 3.20
CA LEU A 537 17.54 -43.48 2.89
C LEU A 537 16.55 -43.20 1.75
N GLU A 538 15.79 -42.11 1.89
CA GLU A 538 14.86 -41.60 0.88
C GLU A 538 15.22 -40.15 0.53
N GLU A 539 15.65 -39.89 -0.71
CA GLU A 539 15.97 -38.54 -1.18
C GLU A 539 14.72 -37.87 -1.76
N PHE A 540 14.46 -36.63 -1.37
CA PHE A 540 13.36 -35.81 -1.89
C PHE A 540 13.88 -34.74 -2.85
N GLU A 541 13.27 -34.64 -4.03
CA GLU A 541 13.55 -33.55 -4.96
C GLU A 541 12.86 -32.25 -4.52
N VAL A 542 13.61 -31.14 -4.54
CA VAL A 542 13.10 -29.81 -4.18
C VAL A 542 12.93 -28.95 -5.42
N GLU A 543 11.68 -28.68 -5.80
CA GLU A 543 11.36 -27.77 -6.90
C GLU A 543 11.65 -26.30 -6.55
N ASP A 544 12.00 -25.50 -7.56
CA ASP A 544 12.22 -24.04 -7.43
C ASP A 544 10.98 -23.30 -6.89
N SER A 545 9.79 -23.86 -7.11
CA SER A 545 8.50 -23.35 -6.61
C SER A 545 8.44 -23.27 -5.08
N LEU A 546 9.13 -24.18 -4.37
CA LEU A 546 9.14 -24.26 -2.91
C LEU A 546 9.89 -23.09 -2.24
N PHE A 547 10.85 -22.50 -2.95
CA PHE A 547 11.60 -21.30 -2.51
C PHE A 547 10.79 -20.00 -2.64
N SER A 548 9.62 -20.06 -3.26
CA SER A 548 8.73 -18.91 -3.41
C SER A 548 7.69 -18.88 -2.29
N PHE A 549 7.47 -17.70 -1.68
CA PHE A 549 6.34 -17.48 -0.78
C PHE A 549 5.06 -17.33 -1.61
N SER A 550 4.14 -18.26 -1.41
CA SER A 550 2.97 -18.58 -2.26
C SER A 550 2.05 -17.40 -2.59
N HIS A 551 2.09 -16.32 -1.80
CA HIS A 551 1.22 -15.14 -1.95
C HIS A 551 1.74 -14.07 -2.94
N ASN A 552 3.03 -14.08 -3.30
CA ASN A 552 3.63 -12.98 -4.10
C ASN A 552 3.76 -13.30 -5.60
N VAL A 553 3.89 -14.57 -5.98
CA VAL A 553 4.10 -14.96 -7.39
C VAL A 553 2.84 -14.80 -8.20
N GLN A 554 1.68 -15.24 -7.68
CA GLN A 554 0.40 -15.08 -8.35
C GLN A 554 0.01 -13.60 -8.50
N PHE A 555 0.27 -12.76 -7.49
CA PHE A 555 -0.01 -11.33 -7.57
C PHE A 555 0.89 -10.61 -8.57
N LYS A 556 2.19 -10.89 -8.61
CA LYS A 556 3.09 -10.31 -9.63
C LYS A 556 2.72 -10.72 -11.05
N GLN A 557 2.22 -11.95 -11.23
CA GLN A 557 1.69 -12.39 -12.51
C GLN A 557 0.42 -11.60 -12.87
N LEU A 558 -0.51 -11.43 -11.93
CA LEU A 558 -1.70 -10.59 -12.11
C LEU A 558 -1.34 -9.13 -12.41
N GLU A 559 -0.32 -8.54 -11.77
CA GLU A 559 0.14 -7.17 -12.08
C GLU A 559 0.67 -7.05 -13.52
N LYS A 560 1.41 -8.05 -14.00
CA LYS A 560 1.85 -8.12 -15.40
C LYS A 560 0.67 -8.25 -16.35
N ASP A 561 -0.31 -9.08 -15.99
CA ASP A 561 -1.51 -9.31 -16.80
C ASP A 561 -2.44 -8.09 -16.82
N VAL A 562 -2.56 -7.34 -15.73
CA VAL A 562 -3.24 -6.05 -15.68
C VAL A 562 -2.56 -5.05 -16.62
N LYS A 563 -1.23 -4.94 -16.58
CA LYS A 563 -0.49 -4.05 -17.50
C LYS A 563 -0.67 -4.44 -18.97
N LYS A 564 -0.69 -5.75 -19.28
CA LYS A 564 -0.92 -6.27 -20.62
C LYS A 564 -2.34 -5.98 -21.09
N SER A 565 -3.35 -6.27 -20.26
CA SER A 565 -4.76 -6.04 -20.57
C SER A 565 -5.08 -4.55 -20.74
N THR A 566 -4.52 -3.70 -19.88
CA THR A 566 -4.68 -2.24 -19.96
C THR A 566 -4.14 -1.66 -21.27
N LYS A 567 -2.98 -2.14 -21.74
CA LYS A 567 -2.41 -1.74 -23.05
C LYS A 567 -3.30 -2.12 -24.24
N SER A 568 -4.19 -3.10 -24.08
CA SER A 568 -5.13 -3.55 -25.10
C SER A 568 -6.48 -2.81 -25.09
N ALA A 569 -6.73 -1.97 -24.09
CA ALA A 569 -8.02 -1.27 -23.90
C ALA A 569 -8.41 -0.32 -25.05
N PHE A 570 -7.45 0.19 -25.82
CA PHE A 570 -7.69 1.16 -26.89
C PHE A 570 -7.45 0.60 -28.29
N ALA A 571 -8.42 0.76 -29.18
CA ALA A 571 -8.28 0.49 -30.60
C ALA A 571 -7.09 1.27 -31.21
N VAL A 572 -6.49 0.75 -32.29
CA VAL A 572 -5.29 1.32 -32.94
C VAL A 572 -5.47 2.80 -33.32
N GLY A 573 -6.66 3.18 -33.82
CA GLY A 573 -6.98 4.58 -34.13
C GLY A 573 -7.00 5.48 -32.90
N THR A 574 -7.52 4.97 -31.78
CA THR A 574 -7.53 5.69 -30.50
C THR A 574 -6.12 5.86 -29.94
N LYS A 575 -5.25 4.85 -30.07
CA LYS A 575 -3.83 4.96 -29.69
C LYS A 575 -3.10 6.05 -30.49
N LYS A 576 -3.33 6.13 -31.81
CA LYS A 576 -2.75 7.21 -32.64
C LYS A 576 -3.23 8.60 -32.19
N ASN A 577 -4.51 8.73 -31.82
CA ASN A 577 -5.05 9.98 -31.28
C ASN A 577 -4.41 10.34 -29.93
N LEU A 578 -4.23 9.38 -29.02
CA LEU A 578 -3.57 9.59 -27.73
C LEU A 578 -2.16 10.13 -27.91
N VAL A 579 -1.36 9.55 -28.82
CA VAL A 579 0.01 10.03 -29.11
C VAL A 579 0.00 11.49 -29.58
N SER A 580 -0.95 11.87 -30.43
CA SER A 580 -1.10 13.27 -30.88
C SER A 580 -1.49 14.21 -29.73
N GLN A 581 -2.39 13.77 -28.85
CA GLN A 581 -2.80 14.53 -27.66
C GLN A 581 -1.62 14.71 -26.69
N TRP A 582 -0.85 13.65 -26.46
CA TRP A 582 0.35 13.65 -25.63
C TRP A 582 1.40 14.62 -26.15
N ARG A 583 1.70 14.57 -27.45
CA ARG A 583 2.64 15.51 -28.08
C ARG A 583 2.19 16.96 -27.93
N ALA A 584 0.90 17.24 -28.16
CA ALA A 584 0.37 18.60 -28.02
C ALA A 584 0.49 19.13 -26.59
N PHE A 585 0.27 18.28 -25.58
CA PHE A 585 0.42 18.66 -24.19
C PHE A 585 1.89 18.85 -23.79
N LEU A 586 2.78 17.94 -24.18
CA LEU A 586 4.22 18.07 -23.91
C LEU A 586 4.82 19.32 -24.57
N LEU A 587 4.40 19.66 -25.79
CA LEU A 587 4.82 20.89 -26.46
C LEU A 587 4.29 22.15 -25.77
N PHE A 588 3.05 22.13 -25.28
CA PHE A 588 2.52 23.21 -24.45
C PHE A 588 3.37 23.37 -23.19
N CYS A 589 3.69 22.26 -22.51
CA CYS A 589 4.48 22.29 -21.28
C CYS A 589 5.89 22.83 -21.52
N PHE A 590 6.55 22.37 -22.59
CA PHE A 590 7.86 22.84 -22.99
C PHE A 590 7.85 24.33 -23.37
N TYR A 591 6.85 24.79 -24.11
CA TYR A 591 6.76 26.17 -24.58
C TYR A 591 6.53 27.17 -23.43
N PHE A 592 5.73 26.80 -22.43
CA PHE A 592 5.40 27.66 -21.30
C PHE A 592 6.23 27.37 -20.04
N ASP A 593 7.27 26.53 -20.17
CA ASP A 593 8.15 26.11 -19.07
C ASP A 593 7.39 25.64 -17.81
N VAL A 594 6.40 24.77 -18.02
CA VAL A 594 5.62 24.15 -16.94
C VAL A 594 5.89 22.66 -16.87
N ALA A 595 5.98 22.12 -15.65
CA ALA A 595 6.22 20.70 -15.45
C ALA A 595 5.10 19.84 -16.09
N PRO A 596 5.42 18.94 -17.02
CA PRO A 596 4.40 18.13 -17.69
C PRO A 596 3.84 17.05 -16.76
N ILE A 597 4.66 16.54 -15.84
CA ILE A 597 4.36 15.40 -14.99
C ILE A 597 5.07 15.60 -13.64
N PRO A 598 4.38 15.51 -12.48
CA PRO A 598 2.92 15.43 -12.34
C PRO A 598 2.25 16.78 -12.69
N VAL A 599 1.14 16.73 -13.42
CA VAL A 599 0.41 17.94 -13.85
C VAL A 599 -0.42 18.54 -12.70
N THR A 600 -0.43 19.87 -12.60
CA THR A 600 -1.23 20.61 -11.62
C THR A 600 -2.60 21.03 -12.17
N PHE A 601 -3.55 21.36 -11.28
CA PHE A 601 -4.84 21.95 -11.66
C PHE A 601 -4.68 23.23 -12.48
N LYS A 602 -3.76 24.11 -12.07
CA LYS A 602 -3.43 25.35 -12.79
C LYS A 602 -2.98 25.03 -14.22
N THR A 603 -2.06 24.08 -14.38
CA THR A 603 -1.55 23.67 -15.70
C THR A 603 -2.67 23.10 -16.59
N ILE A 604 -3.58 22.29 -16.05
CA ILE A 604 -4.74 21.76 -16.81
C ILE A 604 -5.70 22.87 -17.22
N ASN A 605 -6.04 23.81 -16.34
CA ASN A 605 -6.91 24.94 -16.65
C ASN A 605 -6.29 25.84 -17.73
N CYS A 606 -5.00 26.17 -17.59
CA CYS A 606 -4.26 26.92 -18.60
C CYS A 606 -4.18 26.17 -19.93
N TYR A 607 -3.98 24.85 -19.90
CA TYR A 607 -3.98 24.03 -21.11
C TYR A 607 -5.35 23.99 -21.78
N ALA A 608 -6.44 23.83 -21.01
CA ALA A 608 -7.81 23.90 -21.52
C ALA A 608 -8.10 25.24 -22.21
N GLN A 609 -7.68 26.34 -21.56
CA GLN A 609 -7.81 27.69 -22.11
C GLN A 609 -6.94 27.88 -23.36
N PHE A 610 -5.71 27.36 -23.38
CA PHE A 610 -4.83 27.37 -24.54
C PHE A 610 -5.45 26.61 -25.72
N LEU A 611 -5.95 25.40 -25.47
CA LEU A 611 -6.65 24.58 -26.46
C LEU A 611 -7.88 25.27 -27.04
N SER A 612 -8.58 26.09 -26.24
CA SER A 612 -9.72 26.87 -26.74
C SER A 612 -9.33 27.82 -27.87
N ARG A 613 -8.06 28.27 -27.95
CA ARG A 613 -7.58 29.16 -29.02
C ARG A 613 -7.59 28.47 -30.39
N SER A 614 -7.37 27.17 -30.41
CA SER A 614 -7.25 26.36 -31.63
C SER A 614 -8.52 25.53 -31.92
N PHE A 615 -9.19 25.04 -30.88
CA PHE A 615 -10.40 24.23 -31.02
C PHE A 615 -11.67 25.07 -30.90
N LYS A 616 -12.63 24.80 -31.78
CA LYS A 616 -13.97 25.40 -31.72
C LYS A 616 -14.90 24.62 -30.78
N SER A 617 -14.75 23.30 -30.67
CA SER A 617 -15.59 22.46 -29.81
C SER A 617 -14.96 22.23 -28.44
N THR A 618 -15.74 22.40 -27.38
CA THR A 618 -15.36 22.03 -26.01
C THR A 618 -15.17 20.52 -25.83
N ASP A 619 -15.82 19.69 -26.65
CA ASP A 619 -15.63 18.23 -26.59
C ASP A 619 -14.23 17.83 -27.05
N SER A 620 -13.69 18.52 -28.06
CA SER A 620 -12.30 18.32 -28.50
C SER A 620 -11.32 18.68 -27.39
N ILE A 621 -11.58 19.78 -26.67
CA ILE A 621 -10.75 20.21 -25.53
C ILE A 621 -10.77 19.13 -24.43
N ARG A 622 -11.96 18.64 -24.04
CA ARG A 622 -12.07 17.55 -23.05
C ARG A 622 -11.36 16.28 -23.51
N ASN A 623 -11.45 15.94 -24.79
CA ASN A 623 -10.77 14.77 -25.36
C ASN A 623 -9.24 14.87 -25.23
N TYR A 624 -8.65 16.05 -25.49
CA TYR A 624 -7.21 16.26 -25.31
C TYR A 624 -6.78 16.19 -23.84
N ILE A 625 -7.58 16.76 -22.93
CA ILE A 625 -7.32 16.69 -21.48
C ILE A 625 -7.43 15.25 -20.97
N ASN A 626 -8.41 14.48 -21.45
CA ASN A 626 -8.51 13.05 -21.17
C ASN A 626 -7.28 12.28 -21.69
N GLY A 627 -6.69 12.69 -22.81
CA GLY A 627 -5.41 12.17 -23.27
C GLY A 627 -4.29 12.35 -22.23
N VAL A 628 -4.19 13.53 -21.61
CA VAL A 628 -3.22 13.80 -20.53
C VAL A 628 -3.51 12.97 -19.28
N LYS A 629 -4.79 12.79 -18.92
CA LYS A 629 -5.20 11.88 -17.84
C LYS A 629 -4.73 10.45 -18.08
N ILE A 630 -4.91 9.95 -19.30
CA ILE A 630 -4.47 8.60 -19.70
C ILE A 630 -2.93 8.49 -19.69
N MET A 631 -2.20 9.56 -20.05
CA MET A 631 -0.73 9.58 -19.92
C MET A 631 -0.29 9.39 -18.46
N HIS A 632 -0.89 10.12 -17.52
CA HIS A 632 -0.57 10.01 -16.09
C HIS A 632 -0.91 8.62 -15.55
N PHE A 633 -2.05 8.06 -15.97
CA PHE A 633 -2.44 6.70 -15.63
C PHE A 633 -1.42 5.65 -16.13
N TYR A 634 -0.87 5.79 -17.34
CA TYR A 634 0.15 4.86 -17.84
C TYR A 634 1.49 4.94 -17.11
N LEU A 635 1.76 6.04 -16.41
CA LEU A 635 2.99 6.27 -15.67
C LEU A 635 2.80 6.00 -14.17
N ASP A 636 1.64 5.49 -13.75
CA ASP A 636 1.29 5.24 -12.36
C ASP A 636 1.38 6.52 -11.49
N LEU A 637 1.01 7.68 -12.06
CA LEU A 637 1.07 8.99 -11.41
C LEU A 637 -0.32 9.61 -11.20
N PRO A 638 -0.50 10.39 -10.12
CA PRO A 638 -1.78 11.04 -9.83
C PRO A 638 -2.13 12.09 -10.90
N PHE A 639 -3.42 12.24 -11.19
CA PHE A 639 -3.95 13.25 -12.10
C PHE A 639 -5.05 14.07 -11.40
N PRO A 640 -5.12 15.41 -11.57
CA PRO A 640 -6.14 16.26 -10.95
C PRO A 640 -7.58 15.84 -11.32
N PRO A 641 -8.52 15.71 -10.36
CA PRO A 641 -9.88 15.29 -10.68
C PRO A 641 -10.61 16.33 -11.55
N LEU A 642 -11.05 15.91 -12.75
CA LEU A 642 -11.79 16.74 -13.70
C LEU A 642 -13.20 17.13 -13.22
N ASP A 643 -13.70 16.49 -12.16
CA ASP A 643 -14.99 16.82 -11.56
C ASP A 643 -14.96 18.04 -10.63
N ASN A 644 -13.79 18.64 -10.43
CA ASN A 644 -13.62 19.86 -9.65
C ASN A 644 -14.48 21.00 -10.21
N PHE A 645 -15.10 21.76 -9.30
CA PHE A 645 -15.91 22.95 -9.59
C PHE A 645 -15.19 23.96 -10.49
N GLU A 646 -13.91 24.25 -10.25
CA GLU A 646 -13.13 25.22 -11.04
C GLU A 646 -13.02 24.81 -12.52
N PHE A 647 -12.71 23.54 -12.77
CA PHE A 647 -12.60 23.02 -14.14
C PHE A 647 -13.97 23.00 -14.85
N LYS A 648 -15.03 22.62 -14.13
CA LYS A 648 -16.41 22.66 -14.65
C LYS A 648 -16.83 24.08 -15.01
N LEU A 649 -16.53 25.06 -14.15
CA LEU A 649 -16.84 26.47 -14.38
C LEU A 649 -16.07 27.01 -15.58
N LEU A 650 -14.78 26.70 -15.71
CA LEU A 650 -13.97 27.07 -16.88
C LEU A 650 -14.55 26.51 -18.17
N MET A 651 -14.88 25.21 -18.21
CA MET A 651 -15.45 24.58 -19.40
C MET A 651 -16.81 25.17 -19.77
N ALA A 652 -17.64 25.51 -18.78
CA ALA A 652 -18.90 26.23 -19.01
C ALA A 652 -18.66 27.64 -19.57
N GLY A 653 -17.66 28.35 -19.04
CA GLY A 653 -17.21 29.66 -19.54
C GLY A 653 -16.75 29.60 -20.99
N ILE A 654 -15.85 28.66 -21.32
CA ILE A 654 -15.37 28.44 -22.70
C ILE A 654 -16.54 28.14 -23.64
N SER A 655 -17.52 27.32 -23.21
CA SER A 655 -18.69 26.99 -24.01
C SER A 655 -19.57 28.20 -24.33
N ARG A 656 -19.68 29.18 -23.42
CA ARG A 656 -20.45 30.42 -23.62
C ARG A 656 -19.71 31.41 -24.50
N VAL A 657 -18.41 31.57 -24.29
CA VAL A 657 -17.55 32.51 -25.04
C VAL A 657 -17.32 32.04 -26.47
N LYS A 658 -17.18 30.72 -26.68
CA LYS A 658 -16.96 30.11 -28.00
C LYS A 658 -18.12 29.21 -28.38
N GLN A 659 -19.25 29.83 -28.73
CA GLN A 659 -20.38 29.10 -29.29
C GLN A 659 -19.95 28.36 -30.57
N HIS A 660 -20.09 27.04 -30.56
CA HIS A 660 -19.78 26.22 -31.71
C HIS A 660 -21.02 25.46 -32.16
N CYS A 661 -21.47 25.76 -33.37
CA CYS A 661 -22.42 24.94 -34.10
C CYS A 661 -21.64 23.94 -34.98
N PRO A 662 -21.72 22.63 -34.72
CA PRO A 662 -21.09 21.63 -35.57
C PRO A 662 -21.63 21.72 -37.00
N ARG A 663 -20.76 21.90 -38.00
CA ARG A 663 -21.15 21.81 -39.41
C ARG A 663 -21.39 20.34 -39.76
N GLN A 664 -22.65 19.92 -39.75
CA GLN A 664 -23.02 18.56 -40.13
C GLN A 664 -23.05 18.42 -41.66
N ALA A 665 -22.52 17.31 -42.19
CA ALA A 665 -22.62 17.01 -43.62
C ALA A 665 -24.09 16.85 -44.04
N ARG A 666 -24.50 17.43 -45.16
CA ARG A 666 -25.88 17.34 -45.68
C ARG A 666 -26.23 15.88 -46.04
N PRO A 667 -27.48 15.43 -45.84
CA PRO A 667 -27.90 14.09 -46.22
C PRO A 667 -27.92 13.94 -47.75
N ILE A 668 -27.57 12.75 -48.25
CA ILE A 668 -27.87 12.36 -49.63
C ILE A 668 -29.30 11.82 -49.66
N THR A 669 -30.17 12.34 -50.53
CA THR A 669 -31.57 11.88 -50.67
C THR A 669 -31.71 10.95 -51.88
N PRO A 670 -32.78 10.15 -51.99
CA PRO A 670 -33.06 9.36 -53.19
C PRO A 670 -33.11 10.21 -54.48
N ASP A 671 -33.67 11.42 -54.42
CA ASP A 671 -33.70 12.31 -55.58
C ASP A 671 -32.32 12.80 -55.97
N LEU A 672 -31.48 13.12 -54.97
CA LEU A 672 -30.07 13.44 -55.24
C LEU A 672 -29.32 12.24 -55.83
N LEU A 673 -29.59 11.01 -55.39
CA LEU A 673 -29.01 9.81 -56.03
C LEU A 673 -29.43 9.69 -57.49
N LYS A 674 -30.70 9.94 -57.84
CA LYS A 674 -31.18 9.95 -59.24
C LYS A 674 -30.48 11.03 -60.06
N GLU A 675 -30.27 12.22 -59.49
CA GLU A 675 -29.52 13.28 -60.16
C GLU A 675 -28.04 12.92 -60.36
N MET A 676 -27.41 12.31 -59.34
CA MET A 676 -26.02 11.86 -59.41
C MET A 676 -25.82 10.79 -60.51
N LEU A 677 -26.81 9.92 -60.73
CA LEU A 677 -26.76 8.88 -61.75
C LEU A 677 -26.65 9.44 -63.18
N LYS A 678 -27.20 10.64 -63.45
CA LYS A 678 -27.10 11.30 -64.77
C LYS A 678 -25.66 11.58 -65.22
N PHE A 679 -24.70 11.53 -64.29
CA PHE A 679 -23.28 11.77 -64.52
C PHE A 679 -22.41 10.51 -64.40
N LEU A 680 -23.03 9.33 -64.40
CA LEU A 680 -22.37 8.03 -64.33
C LEU A 680 -22.82 7.16 -65.49
N ASP A 681 -21.87 6.51 -66.15
CA ASP A 681 -22.16 5.53 -67.19
C ASP A 681 -22.18 4.12 -66.58
N LEU A 682 -23.35 3.46 -66.55
CA LEU A 682 -23.49 2.13 -65.96
C LEU A 682 -22.88 1.00 -66.81
N ASP A 683 -22.50 1.28 -68.07
CA ASP A 683 -21.74 0.37 -68.92
C ASP A 683 -20.23 0.53 -68.75
N ASN A 684 -19.79 1.57 -68.03
CA ASN A 684 -18.41 1.73 -67.62
C ASN A 684 -18.12 0.95 -66.32
N CYS A 685 -17.14 0.04 -66.38
CA CYS A 685 -16.72 -0.78 -65.23
C CYS A 685 -16.37 0.03 -63.96
N THR A 686 -15.79 1.22 -64.09
CA THR A 686 -15.44 2.03 -62.92
C THR A 686 -16.66 2.71 -62.31
N ASP A 687 -17.57 3.22 -63.15
CA ASP A 687 -18.74 3.98 -62.71
C ASP A 687 -19.80 3.06 -62.09
N ILE A 688 -20.00 1.84 -62.60
CA ILE A 688 -20.89 0.85 -61.95
C ILE A 688 -20.41 0.48 -60.54
N VAL A 689 -19.09 0.42 -60.31
CA VAL A 689 -18.51 0.16 -58.97
C VAL A 689 -18.84 1.29 -58.01
N TYR A 690 -18.64 2.55 -58.43
CA TYR A 690 -18.99 3.70 -57.59
C TYR A 690 -20.49 3.83 -57.38
N TRP A 691 -21.31 3.53 -58.38
CA TRP A 691 -22.76 3.52 -58.25
C TRP A 691 -23.22 2.48 -57.23
N CYS A 692 -22.71 1.24 -57.33
CA CYS A 692 -22.99 0.21 -56.34
C CYS A 692 -22.51 0.62 -54.94
N LEU A 693 -21.33 1.22 -54.83
CA LEU A 693 -20.78 1.72 -53.57
C LEU A 693 -21.64 2.83 -52.96
N PHE A 694 -22.20 3.73 -53.77
CA PHE A 694 -23.12 4.79 -53.32
C PHE A 694 -24.42 4.20 -52.77
N LEU A 695 -25.02 3.24 -53.48
CA LEU A 695 -26.25 2.57 -53.05
C LEU A 695 -26.02 1.74 -51.79
N PHE A 696 -24.91 1.00 -51.70
CA PHE A 696 -24.55 0.24 -50.50
C PHE A 696 -24.29 1.16 -49.30
N ALA A 697 -23.59 2.28 -49.49
CA ALA A 697 -23.37 3.26 -48.43
C ALA A 697 -24.68 3.88 -47.91
N PHE A 698 -25.66 4.09 -48.81
CA PHE A 698 -26.97 4.65 -48.48
C PHE A 698 -27.86 3.63 -47.76
N PHE A 699 -28.16 2.50 -48.41
CA PHE A 699 -29.14 1.52 -47.91
C PHE A 699 -28.64 0.68 -46.73
N LEU A 700 -27.34 0.38 -46.65
CA LEU A 700 -26.78 -0.28 -45.45
C LEU A 700 -26.56 0.70 -44.31
N MET A 701 -26.64 2.01 -44.58
CA MET A 701 -26.24 3.08 -43.65
C MET A 701 -24.84 2.84 -43.08
N SER A 702 -23.95 2.14 -43.79
CA SER A 702 -22.70 1.63 -43.25
C SER A 702 -21.64 2.74 -43.12
N ARG A 703 -20.66 2.54 -42.22
CA ARG A 703 -19.52 3.47 -42.15
C ARG A 703 -18.57 3.23 -43.31
N LYS A 704 -17.88 4.27 -43.77
CA LYS A 704 -16.88 4.17 -44.83
C LYS A 704 -15.86 3.04 -44.61
N SER A 705 -15.44 2.86 -43.35
CA SER A 705 -14.39 1.91 -42.96
C SER A 705 -14.82 0.46 -43.11
N ASN A 706 -16.13 0.20 -43.21
CA ASN A 706 -16.70 -1.11 -43.46
C ASN A 706 -16.83 -1.43 -44.96
N LEU A 707 -16.84 -0.41 -45.82
CA LEU A 707 -16.99 -0.60 -47.26
C LEU A 707 -15.65 -0.56 -48.00
N VAL A 708 -14.76 0.35 -47.60
CA VAL A 708 -13.48 0.59 -48.29
C VAL A 708 -12.35 0.88 -47.30
N PRO A 709 -11.11 0.45 -47.60
CA PRO A 709 -9.94 0.74 -46.76
C PRO A 709 -9.39 2.16 -47.00
N ASP A 710 -8.51 2.64 -46.11
CA ASP A 710 -7.91 3.97 -46.24
C ASP A 710 -6.80 3.99 -47.32
N SER A 711 -6.05 2.90 -47.46
CA SER A 711 -5.11 2.59 -48.55
C SER A 711 -5.29 1.16 -49.05
N VAL A 712 -4.75 0.85 -50.23
CA VAL A 712 -4.82 -0.51 -50.81
C VAL A 712 -4.20 -1.55 -49.86
N ASP A 713 -3.03 -1.26 -49.28
CA ASP A 713 -2.32 -2.17 -48.37
C ASP A 713 -2.97 -2.30 -47.00
N SER A 714 -3.93 -1.44 -46.66
CA SER A 714 -4.65 -1.46 -45.37
C SER A 714 -5.94 -2.28 -45.40
N PHE A 715 -6.20 -2.99 -46.50
CA PHE A 715 -7.36 -3.87 -46.62
C PHE A 715 -7.28 -5.03 -45.62
N ASP A 716 -8.36 -5.24 -44.88
CA ASP A 716 -8.52 -6.32 -43.92
C ASP A 716 -9.90 -6.95 -44.15
N CYS A 717 -9.91 -8.23 -44.56
CA CYS A 717 -11.14 -8.96 -44.89
C CYS A 717 -12.09 -9.09 -43.70
N LYS A 718 -11.62 -8.94 -42.45
CA LYS A 718 -12.50 -8.91 -41.27
C LYS A 718 -13.18 -7.56 -41.09
N ARG A 719 -12.50 -6.46 -41.43
CA ARG A 719 -12.98 -5.07 -41.23
C ARG A 719 -13.79 -4.52 -42.39
N GLN A 720 -13.39 -4.85 -43.62
CA GLN A 720 -14.06 -4.41 -44.84
C GLN A 720 -14.89 -5.53 -45.47
N LEU A 721 -15.92 -5.12 -46.21
CA LEU A 721 -16.81 -6.03 -46.93
C LEU A 721 -16.08 -6.73 -48.08
N THR A 722 -16.24 -8.06 -48.17
CA THR A 722 -15.73 -8.90 -49.26
C THR A 722 -16.88 -9.44 -50.12
N ARG A 723 -16.56 -10.00 -51.29
CA ARG A 723 -17.55 -10.62 -52.19
C ARG A 723 -18.33 -11.74 -51.51
N GLY A 724 -17.64 -12.62 -50.76
CA GLY A 724 -18.23 -13.74 -50.01
C GLY A 724 -19.07 -13.33 -48.80
N LYS A 725 -19.11 -12.03 -48.44
CA LYS A 725 -19.94 -11.51 -47.34
C LYS A 725 -21.26 -10.90 -47.82
N VAL A 726 -21.59 -11.06 -49.10
CA VAL A 726 -22.86 -10.64 -49.70
C VAL A 726 -23.56 -11.88 -50.25
N PHE A 727 -24.52 -12.38 -49.49
CA PHE A 727 -25.26 -13.60 -49.83
C PHE A 727 -26.51 -13.23 -50.63
N MET A 728 -26.56 -13.67 -51.88
CA MET A 728 -27.66 -13.36 -52.79
C MET A 728 -28.79 -14.39 -52.65
N HIS A 729 -30.03 -13.92 -52.49
CA HIS A 729 -31.26 -14.70 -52.54
C HIS A 729 -32.24 -14.08 -53.55
N GLU A 730 -33.30 -14.79 -53.95
CA GLU A 730 -34.23 -14.37 -55.01
C GLU A 730 -34.75 -12.92 -54.89
N ARG A 731 -35.07 -12.46 -53.66
CA ARG A 731 -35.65 -11.13 -53.41
C ARG A 731 -34.81 -10.24 -52.49
N VAL A 732 -33.73 -10.76 -51.89
CA VAL A 732 -32.93 -10.06 -50.88
C VAL A 732 -31.47 -10.46 -51.01
N ALA A 733 -30.56 -9.50 -50.81
CA ALA A 733 -29.14 -9.76 -50.58
C ALA A 733 -28.82 -9.53 -49.09
N ILE A 734 -28.25 -10.52 -48.40
CA ILE A 734 -27.85 -10.39 -46.99
C ILE A 734 -26.39 -9.99 -46.92
N VAL A 735 -26.11 -8.81 -46.37
CA VAL A 735 -24.75 -8.28 -46.19
C VAL A 735 -24.29 -8.54 -44.76
N VAL A 736 -23.13 -9.17 -44.61
CA VAL A 736 -22.59 -9.61 -43.32
C VAL A 736 -21.37 -8.81 -42.92
N PHE A 737 -21.42 -8.18 -41.74
CA PHE A 737 -20.31 -7.50 -41.10
C PHE A 737 -19.90 -8.25 -39.83
N GLU A 738 -18.67 -8.76 -39.81
CA GLU A 738 -18.05 -9.41 -38.64
C GLU A 738 -17.36 -8.40 -37.73
N TRP A 739 -17.09 -7.20 -38.23
CA TRP A 739 -16.43 -6.14 -37.49
C TRP A 739 -17.03 -4.79 -37.86
N THR A 740 -17.28 -3.97 -36.85
CA THR A 740 -17.65 -2.57 -37.01
C THR A 740 -17.05 -1.76 -35.87
N LYS A 741 -17.24 -0.43 -35.87
CA LYS A 741 -16.83 0.41 -34.72
C LYS A 741 -17.50 -0.04 -33.41
N THR A 742 -18.65 -0.68 -33.48
CA THR A 742 -19.48 -1.14 -32.36
C THR A 742 -19.44 -2.65 -32.18
N ILE A 743 -18.66 -3.37 -33.00
CA ILE A 743 -18.36 -4.80 -32.91
C ILE A 743 -16.85 -4.94 -33.03
N GLN A 744 -16.12 -4.60 -31.97
CA GLN A 744 -14.65 -4.61 -31.98
C GLN A 744 -14.06 -5.89 -31.42
N CYS A 745 -14.84 -6.65 -30.65
CA CYS A 745 -14.43 -7.84 -29.91
C CYS A 745 -15.04 -9.13 -30.47
N GLY A 746 -15.79 -9.05 -31.58
CA GLY A 746 -16.48 -10.19 -32.19
C GLY A 746 -17.71 -10.64 -31.40
N GLU A 747 -18.26 -9.76 -30.57
CA GLU A 747 -19.38 -10.03 -29.66
C GLU A 747 -20.68 -10.43 -30.38
N ARG A 748 -20.80 -10.09 -31.67
CA ARG A 748 -21.91 -10.52 -32.55
C ARG A 748 -21.55 -10.34 -34.02
N ILE A 749 -22.35 -10.92 -34.90
CA ILE A 749 -22.28 -10.70 -36.36
C ILE A 749 -23.46 -9.80 -36.76
N LEU A 750 -23.20 -8.71 -37.47
CA LEU A 750 -24.24 -7.82 -37.99
C LEU A 750 -24.65 -8.28 -39.39
N LYS A 751 -25.92 -8.62 -39.56
CA LYS A 751 -26.52 -8.99 -40.85
C LYS A 751 -27.53 -7.93 -41.26
N ILE A 752 -27.35 -7.34 -42.45
CA ILE A 752 -28.24 -6.30 -42.97
C ILE A 752 -28.84 -6.78 -44.30
N PRO A 753 -30.17 -6.90 -44.41
CA PRO A 753 -30.82 -7.24 -45.68
C PRO A 753 -30.90 -6.02 -46.61
N LEU A 754 -30.59 -6.24 -47.88
CA LEU A 754 -30.85 -5.34 -49.00
C LEU A 754 -31.95 -5.95 -49.87
N VAL A 755 -33.10 -5.30 -49.93
CA VAL A 755 -34.24 -5.79 -50.72
C VAL A 755 -34.05 -5.45 -52.20
N LYS A 756 -34.37 -6.39 -53.09
CA LYS A 756 -34.45 -6.14 -54.53
C LYS A 756 -35.65 -5.24 -54.80
N ILE A 757 -35.41 -4.10 -55.44
CA ILE A 757 -36.45 -3.15 -55.85
C ILE A 757 -36.65 -3.34 -57.35
N ASP A 758 -37.76 -3.95 -57.74
CA ASP A 758 -38.07 -4.21 -59.14
C ASP A 758 -38.24 -2.88 -59.90
N ASP A 759 -37.76 -2.86 -61.14
CA ASP A 759 -37.79 -1.72 -62.08
C ASP A 759 -37.23 -0.38 -61.57
N SER A 760 -36.41 -0.41 -60.51
CA SER A 760 -35.81 0.80 -59.93
C SER A 760 -34.32 0.94 -60.25
N ILE A 761 -33.96 2.10 -60.80
CA ILE A 761 -32.56 2.51 -61.01
C ILE A 761 -31.76 2.65 -59.70
N LEU A 762 -32.45 2.76 -58.56
CA LEU A 762 -31.85 2.83 -57.23
C LEU A 762 -31.71 1.47 -56.56
N CYS A 763 -31.97 0.36 -57.27
CA CYS A 763 -31.90 -0.98 -56.69
C CYS A 763 -30.44 -1.41 -56.39
N PRO A 764 -30.05 -1.57 -55.10
CA PRO A 764 -28.69 -1.96 -54.75
C PRO A 764 -28.36 -3.39 -55.19
N VAL A 765 -29.33 -4.30 -55.17
CA VAL A 765 -29.18 -5.71 -55.56
C VAL A 765 -28.88 -5.83 -57.05
N THR A 766 -29.63 -5.12 -57.89
CA THR A 766 -29.41 -5.09 -59.35
C THR A 766 -28.06 -4.47 -59.68
N ALA A 767 -27.68 -3.35 -59.03
CA ALA A 767 -26.39 -2.71 -59.22
C ALA A 767 -25.21 -3.63 -58.83
N TYR A 768 -25.33 -4.36 -57.71
CA TYR A 768 -24.32 -5.32 -57.27
C TYR A 768 -24.16 -6.48 -58.24
N ASN A 769 -25.26 -7.09 -58.69
CA ASN A 769 -25.23 -8.17 -59.68
C ASN A 769 -24.60 -7.72 -61.01
N ARG A 770 -24.95 -6.53 -61.50
CA ARG A 770 -24.35 -5.96 -62.72
C ARG A 770 -22.84 -5.74 -62.53
N MET A 771 -22.43 -5.16 -61.40
CA MET A 771 -21.02 -4.97 -61.07
C MET A 771 -20.25 -6.30 -61.01
N CYS A 772 -20.80 -7.35 -60.38
CA CYS A 772 -20.17 -8.68 -60.31
C CYS A 772 -20.00 -9.31 -61.70
N ARG A 773 -20.99 -9.16 -62.59
CA ARG A 773 -20.93 -9.67 -63.97
C ARG A 773 -19.87 -8.94 -64.79
N MET A 774 -19.77 -7.62 -64.67
CA MET A 774 -18.81 -6.81 -65.41
C MET A 774 -17.38 -6.93 -64.86
N ILE A 775 -17.22 -7.17 -63.55
CA ILE A 775 -15.93 -7.32 -62.88
C ILE A 775 -15.96 -8.56 -61.97
N PRO A 776 -15.74 -9.77 -62.55
CA PRO A 776 -15.61 -10.99 -61.77
C PRO A 776 -14.41 -10.93 -60.81
N ALA A 777 -14.60 -11.38 -59.57
CA ALA A 777 -13.57 -11.43 -58.55
C ALA A 777 -13.83 -12.58 -57.55
N PRO A 778 -12.80 -13.20 -56.96
CA PRO A 778 -12.93 -14.22 -55.91
C PRO A 778 -13.71 -13.75 -54.67
N GLU A 779 -14.21 -14.70 -53.87
CA GLU A 779 -15.00 -14.42 -52.67
C GLU A 779 -14.24 -13.62 -51.60
N GLU A 780 -12.93 -13.84 -51.50
CA GLU A 780 -12.02 -13.17 -50.56
C GLU A 780 -11.70 -11.74 -51.00
N SER A 781 -12.01 -11.39 -52.25
CA SER A 781 -11.72 -10.06 -52.79
C SER A 781 -12.58 -8.99 -52.10
N PRO A 782 -12.05 -7.75 -51.97
CA PRO A 782 -12.85 -6.60 -51.58
C PRO A 782 -14.13 -6.50 -52.42
N ALA A 783 -15.25 -6.12 -51.80
CA ALA A 783 -16.53 -6.04 -52.50
C ALA A 783 -16.53 -5.01 -53.65
N PHE A 784 -15.72 -3.96 -53.54
CA PHE A 784 -15.64 -2.87 -54.52
C PHE A 784 -14.22 -2.76 -55.10
N VAL A 785 -14.02 -3.37 -56.26
CA VAL A 785 -12.73 -3.41 -56.97
C VAL A 785 -12.85 -2.75 -58.35
N ILE A 786 -11.77 -2.08 -58.76
CA ILE A 786 -11.62 -1.49 -60.10
C ILE A 786 -10.43 -2.15 -60.81
N LYS A 787 -10.54 -2.36 -62.13
CA LYS A 787 -9.45 -2.91 -62.95
C LYS A 787 -8.45 -1.80 -63.29
N ARG A 788 -7.19 -1.96 -62.90
CA ARG A 788 -6.10 -1.04 -63.22
C ARG A 788 -4.85 -1.81 -63.63
N ASN A 789 -4.35 -1.58 -64.84
CA ASN A 789 -3.15 -2.23 -65.41
C ASN A 789 -3.18 -3.77 -65.22
N ALA A 790 -4.24 -4.43 -65.72
CA ALA A 790 -4.50 -5.87 -65.59
C ALA A 790 -4.71 -6.42 -64.15
N SER A 791 -4.52 -5.62 -63.10
CA SER A 791 -4.76 -6.02 -61.70
C SER A 791 -6.08 -5.47 -61.15
N LEU A 792 -6.79 -6.27 -60.33
CA LEU A 792 -7.94 -5.79 -59.55
C LEU A 792 -7.45 -5.07 -58.29
N LYS A 793 -7.88 -3.83 -58.08
CA LYS A 793 -7.52 -3.05 -56.88
C LYS A 793 -8.78 -2.56 -56.17
N THR A 794 -8.78 -2.64 -54.84
CA THR A 794 -9.86 -2.07 -54.02
C THR A 794 -10.00 -0.57 -54.24
N VAL A 795 -11.23 -0.08 -54.23
CA VAL A 795 -11.50 1.36 -54.10
C VAL A 795 -11.05 1.79 -52.70
N THR A 796 -10.31 2.89 -52.61
CA THR A 796 -9.87 3.49 -51.34
C THR A 796 -10.81 4.61 -50.90
N TYR A 797 -10.76 4.98 -49.61
CA TYR A 797 -11.52 6.11 -49.09
C TYR A 797 -11.29 7.42 -49.87
N LYS A 798 -10.02 7.74 -50.18
CA LYS A 798 -9.67 8.96 -50.91
C LYS A 798 -10.33 8.99 -52.29
N GLN A 799 -10.36 7.85 -52.98
CA GLN A 799 -11.00 7.71 -54.28
C GLN A 799 -12.53 7.84 -54.17
N PHE A 800 -13.15 7.15 -53.21
CA PHE A 800 -14.59 7.25 -52.95
C PHE A 800 -15.01 8.69 -52.66
N GLN A 801 -14.33 9.38 -51.74
CA GLN A 801 -14.65 10.76 -51.41
C GLN A 801 -14.42 11.72 -52.58
N SER A 802 -13.34 11.53 -53.35
CA SER A 802 -13.04 12.36 -54.52
C SER A 802 -14.11 12.21 -55.60
N LYS A 803 -14.51 10.97 -55.94
CA LYS A 803 -15.57 10.71 -56.91
C LYS A 803 -16.90 11.31 -56.44
N LEU A 804 -17.28 11.13 -55.17
CA LEU A 804 -18.49 11.75 -54.61
C LEU A 804 -18.47 13.27 -54.79
N LYS A 805 -17.39 13.94 -54.37
CA LYS A 805 -17.28 15.41 -54.47
C LYS A 805 -17.36 15.90 -55.91
N ARG A 806 -16.72 15.18 -56.85
CA ARG A 806 -16.81 15.49 -58.28
C ARG A 806 -18.24 15.41 -58.79
N ILE A 807 -18.96 14.31 -58.51
CA ILE A 807 -20.35 14.15 -58.97
C ILE A 807 -21.27 15.19 -58.33
N ILE A 808 -21.15 15.44 -57.02
CA ILE A 808 -21.95 16.48 -56.34
C ILE A 808 -21.74 17.86 -56.98
N SER A 809 -20.50 18.20 -57.33
CA SER A 809 -20.20 19.46 -58.02
C SER A 809 -20.90 19.56 -59.38
N LEU A 810 -21.03 18.45 -60.11
CA LEU A 810 -21.74 18.40 -61.40
C LEU A 810 -23.26 18.57 -61.25
N THR A 811 -23.83 18.22 -60.08
CA THR A 811 -25.24 18.50 -59.77
C THR A 811 -25.52 19.97 -59.37
N GLY A 812 -24.52 20.85 -59.44
CA GLY A 812 -24.65 22.27 -59.06
C GLY A 812 -24.66 22.53 -57.55
N ARG A 813 -24.26 21.56 -56.72
CA ARG A 813 -24.25 21.68 -55.25
C ARG A 813 -22.82 21.83 -54.70
N ASP A 814 -22.67 22.53 -53.57
CA ASP A 814 -21.35 22.73 -52.93
C ASP A 814 -20.79 21.40 -52.37
N PRO A 815 -19.70 20.85 -52.94
CA PRO A 815 -19.12 19.57 -52.51
C PRO A 815 -18.51 19.60 -51.11
N ARG A 816 -18.26 20.79 -50.52
CA ARG A 816 -17.74 20.93 -49.15
C ARG A 816 -18.77 20.53 -48.10
N LEU A 817 -20.05 20.56 -48.44
CA LEU A 817 -21.16 20.19 -47.55
C LEU A 817 -21.44 18.68 -47.53
N TYR A 818 -20.79 17.90 -48.40
CA TYR A 818 -21.01 16.46 -48.54
C TYR A 818 -19.75 15.66 -48.24
N SER A 819 -19.94 14.49 -47.64
CA SER A 819 -18.88 13.52 -47.36
C SER A 819 -19.43 12.12 -47.50
N THR A 820 -18.59 11.08 -47.37
CA THR A 820 -19.10 9.70 -47.37
C THR A 820 -20.08 9.44 -46.22
N HIS A 821 -20.02 10.23 -45.14
CA HIS A 821 -21.00 10.19 -44.04
C HIS A 821 -22.39 10.70 -44.45
N SER A 822 -22.49 11.48 -45.53
CA SER A 822 -23.77 11.98 -46.06
C SER A 822 -24.71 10.85 -46.51
N PHE A 823 -24.17 9.72 -46.99
CA PHE A 823 -24.97 8.55 -47.34
C PHE A 823 -25.61 7.91 -46.12
N ARG A 824 -24.82 7.67 -45.08
CA ARG A 824 -25.29 7.11 -43.80
C ARG A 824 -26.34 8.00 -43.14
N ARG A 825 -26.13 9.32 -43.16
CA ARG A 825 -27.14 10.30 -42.70
C ARG A 825 -28.41 10.21 -43.54
N GLY A 826 -28.25 10.24 -44.86
CA GLY A 826 -29.34 10.16 -45.82
C GLY A 826 -30.22 8.93 -45.65
N GLY A 827 -29.60 7.75 -45.54
CA GLY A 827 -30.31 6.49 -45.32
C GLY A 827 -31.09 6.49 -44.02
N ALA A 828 -30.49 6.96 -42.92
CA ALA A 828 -31.20 7.07 -41.63
C ALA A 828 -32.39 8.03 -41.69
N SER A 829 -32.20 9.22 -42.28
CA SER A 829 -33.29 10.19 -42.47
C SER A 829 -34.40 9.63 -43.37
N PHE A 830 -34.04 8.92 -44.44
CA PHE A 830 -35.01 8.32 -45.36
C PHE A 830 -35.81 7.18 -44.71
N ALA A 831 -35.17 6.31 -43.94
CA ALA A 831 -35.86 5.26 -43.19
C ALA A 831 -36.83 5.86 -42.15
N PHE A 832 -36.42 6.95 -41.49
CA PHE A 832 -37.29 7.67 -40.57
C PHE A 832 -38.51 8.27 -41.28
N GLN A 833 -38.31 8.91 -42.44
CA GLN A 833 -39.40 9.41 -43.28
C GLN A 833 -40.35 8.29 -43.76
N ALA A 834 -39.81 7.09 -43.97
CA ALA A 834 -40.59 5.88 -44.26
C ALA A 834 -41.30 5.28 -43.03
N ARG A 835 -41.32 6.00 -41.90
CA ARG A 835 -41.93 5.60 -40.62
C ARG A 835 -41.35 4.32 -40.01
N VAL A 836 -40.09 4.01 -40.30
CA VAL A 836 -39.39 2.90 -39.65
C VAL A 836 -39.14 3.27 -38.18
N PRO A 837 -39.46 2.38 -37.22
CA PRO A 837 -39.16 2.60 -35.80
C PRO A 837 -37.69 2.95 -35.56
N SER A 838 -37.46 3.89 -34.64
CA SER A 838 -36.14 4.46 -34.40
C SER A 838 -35.12 3.42 -33.90
N GLU A 839 -35.59 2.44 -33.15
CA GLU A 839 -34.82 1.29 -32.64
C GLU A 839 -34.33 0.41 -33.80
N LEU A 840 -35.16 0.19 -34.81
CA LEU A 840 -34.80 -0.58 -36.00
C LEU A 840 -33.79 0.18 -36.87
N ILE A 841 -33.93 1.49 -37.00
CA ILE A 841 -32.92 2.33 -37.68
C ILE A 841 -31.59 2.23 -36.93
N GLN A 842 -31.61 2.33 -35.60
CA GLN A 842 -30.42 2.22 -34.76
C GLN A 842 -29.72 0.87 -34.92
N LEU A 843 -30.48 -0.23 -34.93
CA LEU A 843 -29.98 -1.59 -35.14
C LEU A 843 -29.43 -1.77 -36.56
N HIS A 844 -30.18 -1.31 -37.57
CA HIS A 844 -29.83 -1.45 -38.99
C HIS A 844 -28.51 -0.78 -39.34
N GLY A 845 -28.33 0.49 -38.96
CA GLY A 845 -27.05 1.16 -39.22
C GLY A 845 -26.00 0.95 -38.15
N ASP A 846 -26.26 0.16 -37.11
CA ASP A 846 -25.27 -0.23 -36.09
C ASP A 846 -24.68 0.97 -35.32
N TRP A 847 -25.57 1.64 -34.58
CA TRP A 847 -25.26 2.73 -33.66
C TRP A 847 -25.35 2.27 -32.20
N ALA A 848 -24.25 2.39 -31.45
CA ALA A 848 -24.22 2.07 -30.02
C ALA A 848 -24.83 3.16 -29.11
N SER A 849 -25.21 4.31 -29.66
CA SER A 849 -25.82 5.41 -28.91
C SER A 849 -26.82 6.19 -29.76
N ASP A 850 -27.54 7.09 -29.11
CA ASP A 850 -28.51 8.03 -29.69
C ASP A 850 -27.92 9.04 -30.70
N ALA A 851 -26.67 8.87 -31.12
CA ALA A 851 -26.02 9.71 -32.13
C ALA A 851 -26.79 9.76 -33.47
N TYR A 852 -27.60 8.74 -33.79
CA TYR A 852 -28.44 8.75 -34.99
C TYR A 852 -29.61 9.75 -34.89
N LYS A 853 -30.07 10.10 -33.68
CA LYS A 853 -31.14 11.11 -33.47
C LYS A 853 -30.74 12.48 -34.03
N LEU A 854 -29.43 12.79 -34.04
CA LEU A 854 -28.89 14.01 -34.69
C LEU A 854 -29.07 14.04 -36.20
N TYR A 855 -29.42 12.92 -36.83
CA TYR A 855 -29.69 12.82 -38.27
C TYR A 855 -31.17 12.97 -38.60
N LEU A 856 -32.05 12.87 -37.59
CA LEU A 856 -33.49 13.00 -37.75
C LEU A 856 -33.85 14.48 -37.76
N ASN A 857 -34.23 15.00 -38.93
CA ASN A 857 -34.76 16.35 -39.04
C ASN A 857 -36.28 16.29 -38.89
N PHE A 858 -36.79 16.71 -37.74
CA PHE A 858 -38.23 16.82 -37.51
C PHE A 858 -38.76 18.07 -38.21
N THR A 859 -39.58 17.86 -39.23
CA THR A 859 -40.30 18.92 -39.94
C THR A 859 -41.35 19.56 -39.03
N MET A 860 -41.79 20.78 -39.35
CA MET A 860 -42.89 21.42 -38.62
C MET A 860 -44.18 20.60 -38.70
N GLN A 861 -44.39 19.89 -39.81
CA GLN A 861 -45.56 19.04 -40.02
C GLN A 861 -45.60 17.84 -39.06
N GLU A 862 -44.45 17.24 -38.76
CA GLU A 862 -44.34 16.17 -37.75
C GLU A 862 -44.48 16.70 -36.32
N LYS A 863 -44.06 17.95 -36.05
CA LYS A 863 -44.31 18.58 -34.74
C LYS A 863 -45.78 18.91 -34.55
N ILE A 864 -46.47 19.31 -35.62
CA ILE A 864 -47.91 19.54 -35.63
C ILE A 864 -48.66 18.23 -35.40
N SER A 865 -48.26 17.11 -36.02
CA SER A 865 -48.94 15.83 -35.80
C SER A 865 -48.86 15.34 -34.35
N VAL A 866 -47.79 15.67 -33.62
CA VAL A 866 -47.71 15.44 -32.16
C VAL A 866 -48.74 16.27 -31.42
N ALA A 867 -48.84 17.57 -31.73
CA ALA A 867 -49.83 18.46 -31.12
C ALA A 867 -51.27 18.03 -31.44
N GLU A 868 -51.54 17.60 -32.68
CA GLU A 868 -52.84 17.05 -33.10
C GLU A 868 -53.17 15.74 -32.38
N SER A 869 -52.19 14.87 -32.16
CA SER A 869 -52.37 13.60 -31.44
C SER A 869 -52.67 13.84 -29.96
N MET A 870 -52.02 14.84 -29.34
CA MET A 870 -52.33 15.26 -27.97
C MET A 870 -53.74 15.88 -27.90
N ALA A 871 -54.14 16.68 -28.89
CA ALA A 871 -55.46 17.28 -28.96
C ALA A 871 -56.59 16.26 -29.16
N LYS A 872 -56.33 15.12 -29.82
CA LYS A 872 -57.28 14.00 -29.98
C LYS A 872 -57.51 13.17 -28.71
N LEU A 873 -56.66 13.33 -27.69
CA LEU A 873 -56.76 12.64 -26.40
C LEU A 873 -57.48 13.48 -25.34
N LEU A 874 -57.80 14.73 -25.67
CA LEU A 874 -58.73 15.61 -24.95
C LEU A 874 -60.08 15.55 -25.66
#